data_AF-A0A9E4NQD9-F1
#
_entry.id   AF-A0A9E4NQD9-F1
#
_cell.length_a   1.000
_cell.length_b   1.000
_cell.length_c   1.000
_cell.angle_alpha   90.00
_cell.angle_beta   90.00
_cell.angle_gamma   90.00
#
_symmetry.space_group_name_H-M   'P 1'
#
loop_
_entity.id
_entity.type
_entity.pdbx_description
1 polymer ?
#
loop_
_entity_poly.entity_id
_entity_poly.type
_entity_poly.pdbx_seq_one_letter_code
_entity_poly.pdbx_strand_id
1 'polypeptide(L)'
;MMNRVSSCKETGQALPLGIAFLMSTILLGLVLFNTGQTASEKSRLVNAADAAAYSGLIWQARALNYQAYTNRAMVANQVSIGQMVSLTSWTQYAYIVARNIDYIGTWFPIIRPYTQAAESITEMIDGVMVNIAEAFIPVIDTVNGVLSQSQHAIFLASFAATPGIVREVVERNDDRYNVDTAYAVIGMGQNGVNWNNFTERYEDNDGLLRKANVVNRSKDEFTSSRDLRTGDMLPGAPNRLDLGIVRVWVKKEGRTNFISEESTSSSYLFQNNSSASNLEWEWKGKDTLSFHIEVWDCDHRGCGWDHDEIPLGWGSRYVNGDFECDDSQYQSSSWWGWYFFNDGCPRYMQENRWAERLANMEKEELDAEYEGIRAYYDLQDLSRENRDPRLTLRIEVELPQNHVRTASKIDGLGSDSVPNEELRNGIGEGMFGTQDQMAGEGLAAISSGELFFHPPDDYIPSRRRGRYEIASLFSPYWEVRLTETPSSNRFMAWALRDSLLLSDGASGVAAGVQHYIGEREEELQRLLDLEESLQTQISSTTDEERRAELENQLINVDSQLTQLQNMHYSTDLVASDLQQGISQGVSTVAQTQIGQYERMLEQYAQQQGEAYVDQFEDEIVDQVTDQLQQALEDAVEEAAESAIISFL
;
A
#
# COMPACT_ATOMS: atom_id res chain seq x y z
N MET A 1 -98.46 -33.79 43.97
CA MET A 1 -97.52 -32.89 43.26
C MET A 1 -96.22 -32.86 44.05
N MET A 2 -95.16 -33.47 43.51
CA MET A 2 -93.77 -33.31 43.98
C MET A 2 -92.92 -33.20 42.71
N ASN A 3 -92.39 -32.00 42.45
CA ASN A 3 -91.55 -31.71 41.29
C ASN A 3 -90.19 -32.39 41.46
N ARG A 4 -89.86 -33.34 40.58
CA ARG A 4 -88.49 -33.79 40.37
C ARG A 4 -87.79 -32.78 39.46
N VAL A 5 -86.73 -32.16 39.98
CA VAL A 5 -85.79 -31.38 39.17
C VAL A 5 -84.90 -32.36 38.40
N SER A 6 -84.97 -32.31 37.08
CA SER A 6 -84.11 -33.06 36.17
C SER A 6 -82.71 -32.43 36.16
N SER A 7 -81.70 -33.19 36.58
CA SER A 7 -80.29 -32.80 36.40
C SER A 7 -79.91 -32.96 34.93
N CYS A 8 -79.73 -31.84 34.21
CA CYS A 8 -79.08 -31.87 32.91
C CYS A 8 -77.61 -32.28 33.11
N LYS A 9 -77.18 -33.33 32.39
CA LYS A 9 -75.77 -33.68 32.25
C LYS A 9 -75.15 -32.73 31.24
N GLU A 10 -74.24 -31.88 31.69
CA GLU A 10 -73.33 -31.12 30.83
C GLU A 10 -72.53 -32.11 29.97
N THR A 11 -72.66 -32.03 28.65
CA THR A 11 -71.88 -32.82 27.69
C THR A 11 -70.49 -32.20 27.55
N GLY A 12 -69.44 -32.95 27.86
CA GLY A 12 -68.02 -32.54 27.86
C GLY A 12 -67.42 -32.22 26.48
N GLN A 13 -68.05 -31.33 25.70
CA GLN A 13 -67.56 -30.86 24.39
C GLN A 13 -66.51 -29.76 24.50
N ALA A 14 -66.41 -29.06 25.64
CA ALA A 14 -65.41 -28.01 25.86
C ALA A 14 -63.98 -28.57 26.05
N LEU A 15 -63.84 -29.80 26.55
CA LEU A 15 -62.54 -30.40 26.87
C LEU A 15 -61.72 -30.78 25.61
N PRO A 16 -62.30 -31.42 24.57
CA PRO A 16 -61.61 -31.64 23.29
C PRO A 16 -61.17 -30.33 22.61
N LEU A 17 -62.04 -29.30 22.62
CA LEU A 17 -61.72 -28.00 22.06
C LEU A 17 -60.61 -27.28 22.83
N GLY A 18 -60.61 -27.36 24.17
CA GLY A 18 -59.55 -26.80 25.00
C GLY A 18 -58.19 -27.48 24.79
N ILE A 19 -58.17 -28.80 24.62
CA ILE A 19 -56.93 -29.55 24.28
C ILE A 19 -56.44 -29.18 22.88
N ALA A 20 -57.34 -29.12 21.89
CA ALA A 20 -56.97 -28.72 20.53
C ALA A 20 -56.38 -27.29 20.49
N PHE A 21 -56.97 -26.35 21.25
CA PHE A 21 -56.46 -24.99 21.37
C PHE A 21 -55.09 -24.93 22.06
N LEU A 22 -54.90 -25.67 23.16
CA LEU A 22 -53.60 -25.78 23.83
C LEU A 22 -52.52 -26.35 22.91
N MET A 23 -52.82 -27.45 22.22
CA MET A 23 -51.94 -28.09 21.24
C MET A 23 -51.53 -27.12 20.13
N SER A 24 -52.51 -26.39 19.58
CA SER A 24 -52.25 -25.37 18.56
C SER A 24 -51.39 -24.22 19.08
N THR A 25 -51.64 -23.77 20.32
CA THR A 25 -50.86 -22.69 20.96
C THR A 25 -49.41 -23.12 21.20
N ILE A 26 -49.19 -24.37 21.64
CA ILE A 26 -47.85 -24.94 21.84
C ILE A 26 -47.11 -25.04 20.50
N LEU A 27 -47.75 -25.56 19.45
CA LEU A 27 -47.17 -25.63 18.10
C LEU A 27 -46.77 -24.24 17.58
N LEU A 28 -47.66 -23.25 17.70
CA LEU A 28 -47.36 -21.86 17.33
C LEU A 28 -46.16 -21.30 18.12
N GLY A 29 -46.10 -21.57 19.43
CA GLY A 29 -44.98 -21.17 20.26
C GLY A 29 -43.65 -21.80 19.83
N LEU A 30 -43.65 -23.09 19.45
CA LEU A 30 -42.47 -23.80 18.96
C LEU A 30 -42.00 -23.28 17.60
N VAL A 31 -42.92 -23.00 16.68
CA VAL A 31 -42.59 -22.40 15.38
C VAL A 31 -41.99 -21.00 15.58
N LEU A 32 -42.61 -20.16 16.40
CA LEU A 32 -42.07 -18.83 16.74
C LEU A 32 -40.70 -18.91 17.39
N PHE A 33 -40.48 -19.89 18.28
CA PHE A 33 -39.18 -20.13 18.91
C PHE A 33 -38.14 -20.53 17.86
N ASN A 34 -38.43 -21.47 16.96
CA ASN A 34 -37.52 -21.89 15.90
C ASN A 34 -37.20 -20.74 14.95
N THR A 35 -38.21 -19.99 14.50
CA THR A 35 -38.01 -18.82 13.65
C THR A 35 -37.16 -17.75 14.35
N GLY A 36 -37.40 -17.51 15.64
CA GLY A 36 -36.63 -16.57 16.44
C GLY A 36 -35.16 -16.99 16.61
N GLN A 37 -34.91 -18.28 16.88
CA GLN A 37 -33.55 -18.83 16.98
C GLN A 37 -32.83 -18.74 15.64
N THR A 38 -33.46 -19.17 14.55
CA THR A 38 -32.88 -19.11 13.21
C THR A 38 -32.61 -17.67 12.77
N ALA A 39 -33.50 -16.74 13.03
CA ALA A 39 -33.30 -15.32 12.71
C ALA A 39 -32.14 -14.72 13.53
N SER A 40 -32.06 -15.06 14.83
CA SER A 40 -30.96 -14.61 15.70
C SER A 40 -29.62 -15.18 15.25
N GLU A 41 -29.55 -16.48 14.96
CA GLU A 41 -28.32 -17.14 14.50
C GLU A 41 -27.89 -16.59 13.14
N LYS A 42 -28.83 -16.36 12.21
CA LYS A 42 -28.53 -15.73 10.92
C LYS A 42 -27.94 -14.32 11.09
N SER A 43 -28.48 -13.51 11.99
CA SER A 43 -27.94 -12.16 12.25
C SER A 43 -26.51 -12.22 12.81
N ARG A 44 -26.23 -13.15 13.74
CA ARG A 44 -24.88 -13.35 14.29
C ARG A 44 -23.90 -13.84 13.24
N LEU A 45 -24.32 -14.79 12.41
CA LEU A 45 -23.51 -15.36 11.33
C LEU A 45 -23.13 -14.30 10.29
N VAL A 46 -24.06 -13.42 9.90
CA VAL A 46 -23.79 -12.29 9.00
C VAL A 46 -22.77 -11.33 9.62
N ASN A 47 -22.96 -10.94 10.89
CA ASN A 47 -22.00 -10.07 11.58
C ASN A 47 -20.60 -10.70 11.67
N ALA A 48 -20.51 -12.02 11.88
CA ALA A 48 -19.24 -12.74 11.92
C ALA A 48 -18.57 -12.77 10.53
N ALA A 49 -19.33 -13.05 9.47
CA ALA A 49 -18.83 -13.00 8.10
C ALA A 49 -18.34 -11.59 7.72
N ASP A 50 -19.10 -10.56 8.03
CA ASP A 50 -18.71 -9.17 7.77
C ASP A 50 -17.45 -8.78 8.55
N ALA A 51 -17.36 -9.13 9.82
CA ALA A 51 -16.19 -8.87 10.65
C ALA A 51 -14.93 -9.58 10.10
N ALA A 52 -15.07 -10.83 9.65
CA ALA A 52 -13.96 -11.61 9.13
C ALA A 52 -13.49 -11.11 7.76
N ALA A 53 -14.41 -10.79 6.84
CA ALA A 53 -14.07 -10.24 5.52
C ALA A 53 -13.38 -8.88 5.65
N TYR A 54 -13.91 -8.01 6.51
CA TYR A 54 -13.35 -6.70 6.79
C TYR A 54 -11.96 -6.79 7.43
N SER A 55 -11.77 -7.71 8.39
CA SER A 55 -10.48 -7.89 9.08
C SER A 55 -9.38 -8.42 8.16
N GLY A 56 -9.70 -9.38 7.29
CA GLY A 56 -8.76 -9.89 6.29
C GLY A 56 -8.28 -8.79 5.33
N LEU A 57 -9.20 -7.93 4.87
CA LEU A 57 -8.83 -6.80 4.02
C LEU A 57 -8.08 -5.69 4.78
N ILE A 58 -8.37 -5.46 6.07
CA ILE A 58 -7.60 -4.49 6.88
C ILE A 58 -6.12 -4.88 6.90
N TRP A 59 -5.82 -6.17 7.03
CA TRP A 59 -4.45 -6.65 7.01
C TRP A 59 -3.74 -6.30 5.69
N GLN A 60 -4.41 -6.52 4.55
CA GLN A 60 -3.90 -6.15 3.22
C GLN A 60 -3.75 -4.63 3.06
N ALA A 61 -4.72 -3.84 3.54
CA ALA A 61 -4.65 -2.38 3.49
C ALA A 61 -3.49 -1.84 4.34
N ARG A 62 -3.23 -2.43 5.52
CA ARG A 62 -2.07 -2.09 6.35
C ARG A 62 -0.76 -2.40 5.64
N ALA A 63 -0.69 -3.51 4.91
CA ALA A 63 0.50 -3.85 4.13
C ALA A 63 0.78 -2.86 2.99
N LEU A 64 -0.25 -2.45 2.24
CA LEU A 64 -0.08 -1.42 1.20
C LEU A 64 0.31 -0.06 1.79
N ASN A 65 -0.29 0.32 2.92
CA ASN A 65 0.07 1.54 3.64
C ASN A 65 1.50 1.47 4.19
N TYR A 66 1.93 0.32 4.71
CA TYR A 66 3.31 0.09 5.13
C TYR A 66 4.26 0.28 3.96
N GLN A 67 4.00 -0.36 2.80
CA GLN A 67 4.80 -0.19 1.59
C GLN A 67 4.88 1.29 1.18
N ALA A 68 3.77 2.04 1.30
CA ALA A 68 3.75 3.47 1.03
C ALA A 68 4.63 4.30 1.98
N TYR A 69 4.59 4.00 3.28
CA TYR A 69 5.46 4.66 4.25
C TYR A 69 6.93 4.36 4.02
N THR A 70 7.29 3.09 3.79
CA THR A 70 8.69 2.71 3.59
C THR A 70 9.23 3.21 2.26
N ASN A 71 8.40 3.32 1.21
CA ASN A 71 8.79 3.97 -0.04
C ASN A 71 9.18 5.44 0.15
N ARG A 72 8.37 6.18 0.92
CA ARG A 72 8.69 7.58 1.26
C ARG A 72 9.91 7.69 2.16
N ALA A 73 10.07 6.78 3.12
CA ALA A 73 11.24 6.74 3.99
C ALA A 73 12.53 6.50 3.18
N MET A 74 12.53 5.52 2.27
CA MET A 74 13.66 5.26 1.38
C MET A 74 13.98 6.48 0.49
N VAL A 75 12.97 7.19 -0.02
CA VAL A 75 13.20 8.44 -0.77
C VAL A 75 13.81 9.53 0.11
N ALA A 76 13.31 9.70 1.33
CA ALA A 76 13.83 10.70 2.27
C ALA A 76 15.29 10.41 2.65
N ASN A 77 15.59 9.15 2.98
CA ASN A 77 16.94 8.64 3.25
C ASN A 77 17.91 8.96 2.09
N GLN A 78 17.46 8.73 0.86
CA GLN A 78 18.24 9.06 -0.33
C GLN A 78 18.48 10.57 -0.49
N VAL A 79 17.46 11.39 -0.25
CA VAL A 79 17.61 12.86 -0.27
C VAL A 79 18.57 13.33 0.82
N SER A 80 18.58 12.73 2.02
CA SER A 80 19.55 13.08 3.06
C SER A 80 20.99 12.77 2.67
N ILE A 81 21.24 11.67 1.94
CA ILE A 81 22.58 11.41 1.37
C ILE A 81 22.97 12.53 0.41
N GLY A 82 22.06 12.91 -0.49
CA GLY A 82 22.28 14.06 -1.38
C GLY A 82 22.55 15.38 -0.64
N GLN A 83 21.94 15.60 0.53
CA GLN A 83 22.21 16.76 1.38
C GLN A 83 23.63 16.73 1.96
N MET A 84 24.07 15.57 2.46
CA MET A 84 25.44 15.40 2.97
C MET A 84 26.48 15.64 1.88
N VAL A 85 26.28 15.08 0.68
CA VAL A 85 27.13 15.32 -0.50
C VAL A 85 27.13 16.79 -0.92
N SER A 86 26.00 17.48 -0.77
CA SER A 86 25.90 18.91 -1.07
C SER A 86 26.68 19.77 -0.08
N LEU A 87 26.69 19.39 1.20
CA LEU A 87 27.41 20.11 2.24
C LEU A 87 28.91 19.94 2.05
N THR A 88 29.38 18.71 1.84
CA THR A 88 30.81 18.41 1.62
C THR A 88 31.35 19.04 0.34
N SER A 89 30.60 19.03 -0.78
CA SER A 89 31.07 19.74 -1.98
C SER A 89 31.13 21.26 -1.79
N TRP A 90 30.23 21.81 -0.96
CA TRP A 90 30.20 23.24 -0.66
C TRP A 90 31.33 23.66 0.29
N THR A 91 31.66 22.85 1.30
CA THR A 91 32.75 23.11 2.25
C THR A 91 34.11 23.05 1.55
N GLN A 92 34.33 22.05 0.70
CA GLN A 92 35.54 21.95 -0.11
C GLN A 92 35.72 23.17 -1.02
N TYR A 93 34.65 23.58 -1.70
CA TYR A 93 34.65 24.81 -2.51
C TYR A 93 35.01 26.04 -1.67
N ALA A 94 34.41 26.19 -0.48
CA ALA A 94 34.69 27.30 0.41
C ALA A 94 36.15 27.31 0.88
N TYR A 95 36.72 26.12 1.15
CA TYR A 95 38.12 25.95 1.52
C TYR A 95 39.05 26.43 0.41
N ILE A 96 38.79 26.04 -0.84
CA ILE A 96 39.59 26.47 -1.99
C ILE A 96 39.47 27.98 -2.21
N VAL A 97 38.29 28.58 -2.02
CA VAL A 97 38.14 30.05 -2.08
C VAL A 97 38.98 30.74 -1.02
N ALA A 98 38.97 30.22 0.22
CA ALA A 98 39.77 30.77 1.31
C ALA A 98 41.26 30.73 0.96
N ARG A 99 41.76 29.59 0.45
CA ARG A 99 43.15 29.42 0.01
C ARG A 99 43.53 30.33 -1.17
N ASN A 100 42.62 30.53 -2.11
CA ASN A 100 42.86 31.33 -3.31
C ASN A 100 42.71 32.83 -3.06
N ILE A 101 42.24 33.24 -1.88
CA ILE A 101 41.89 34.63 -1.57
C ILE A 101 43.13 35.55 -1.61
N ASP A 102 44.34 35.01 -1.43
CA ASP A 102 45.61 35.76 -1.52
C ASP A 102 45.92 36.17 -2.97
N TYR A 103 45.54 35.32 -3.94
CA TYR A 103 45.54 35.64 -5.37
C TYR A 103 44.49 36.72 -5.68
N ILE A 104 43.29 36.62 -5.11
CA ILE A 104 42.21 37.62 -5.28
C ILE A 104 42.60 38.97 -4.65
N GLY A 105 43.27 38.94 -3.50
CA GLY A 105 43.75 40.11 -2.79
C GLY A 105 44.75 40.96 -3.59
N THR A 106 45.43 40.40 -4.59
CA THR A 106 46.26 41.18 -5.54
C THR A 106 45.44 42.05 -6.49
N TRP A 107 44.26 41.60 -6.88
CA TRP A 107 43.32 42.37 -7.72
C TRP A 107 42.42 43.29 -6.89
N PHE A 108 42.04 42.88 -5.68
CA PHE A 108 41.17 43.64 -4.78
C PHE A 108 41.84 43.82 -3.39
N PRO A 109 42.63 44.88 -3.18
CA PRO A 109 43.43 45.06 -1.95
C PRO A 109 42.62 45.15 -0.64
N ILE A 110 41.33 45.46 -0.72
CA ILE A 110 40.43 45.70 0.43
C ILE A 110 40.13 44.41 1.21
N ILE A 111 40.21 43.22 0.58
CA ILE A 111 39.84 41.94 1.22
C ILE A 111 41.00 41.21 1.91
N ARG A 112 42.25 41.66 1.70
CA ARG A 112 43.48 41.06 2.26
C ARG A 112 43.54 40.87 3.79
N PRO A 113 42.97 41.72 4.66
CA PRO A 113 43.09 41.53 6.12
C PRO A 113 42.13 40.48 6.70
N TYR A 114 41.22 39.91 5.90
CA TYR A 114 40.21 38.93 6.36
C TYR A 114 40.54 37.47 5.94
N THR A 115 41.75 37.21 5.47
CA THR A 115 42.10 35.98 4.72
C THR A 115 42.61 34.85 5.61
N GLN A 116 43.47 35.15 6.60
CA GLN A 116 44.08 34.14 7.49
C GLN A 116 43.08 33.45 8.44
N ALA A 117 41.98 34.13 8.79
CA ALA A 117 40.92 33.54 9.61
C ALA A 117 39.96 32.65 8.79
N ALA A 118 39.88 32.84 7.47
CA ALA A 118 38.98 32.08 6.61
C ALA A 118 39.55 30.68 6.26
N GLU A 119 40.87 30.52 6.18
CA GLU A 119 41.52 29.25 5.84
C GLU A 119 41.34 28.18 6.94
N SER A 120 41.67 28.48 8.20
CA SER A 120 41.58 27.48 9.30
C SER A 120 40.15 27.07 9.68
N ILE A 121 39.19 27.99 9.54
CA ILE A 121 37.77 27.71 9.83
C ILE A 121 37.19 26.77 8.78
N THR A 122 37.67 26.85 7.53
CA THR A 122 37.05 26.09 6.44
C THR A 122 37.66 24.69 6.28
N GLU A 123 38.93 24.48 6.63
CA GLU A 123 39.53 23.13 6.77
C GLU A 123 38.82 22.31 7.86
N MET A 124 38.53 22.94 9.01
CA MET A 124 37.82 22.30 10.12
C MET A 124 36.40 21.86 9.73
N ILE A 125 35.67 22.72 9.01
CA ILE A 125 34.28 22.45 8.64
C ILE A 125 34.19 21.36 7.56
N ASP A 126 35.17 21.28 6.65
CA ASP A 126 35.19 20.23 5.64
C ASP A 126 35.40 18.85 6.26
N GLY A 127 36.45 18.66 7.07
CA GLY A 127 36.75 17.38 7.73
C GLY A 127 35.58 16.85 8.59
N VAL A 128 34.94 17.73 9.37
CA VAL A 128 33.76 17.37 10.15
C VAL A 128 32.61 16.88 9.27
N MET A 129 32.34 17.54 8.14
CA MET A 129 31.26 17.14 7.24
C MET A 129 31.58 15.86 6.47
N VAL A 130 32.85 15.63 6.11
CA VAL A 130 33.32 14.38 5.50
C VAL A 130 33.11 13.21 6.46
N ASN A 131 33.61 13.33 7.69
CA ASN A 131 33.51 12.28 8.71
C ASN A 131 32.04 11.92 9.01
N ILE A 132 31.16 12.93 9.11
CA ILE A 132 29.72 12.70 9.27
C ILE A 132 29.15 11.98 8.04
N ALA A 133 29.49 12.40 6.82
CA ALA A 133 28.96 11.75 5.62
C ALA A 133 29.42 10.29 5.51
N GLU A 134 30.70 10.02 5.72
CA GLU A 134 31.28 8.67 5.64
C GLU A 134 30.72 7.72 6.71
N ALA A 135 30.44 8.23 7.92
CA ALA A 135 29.81 7.42 8.96
C ALA A 135 28.33 7.13 8.69
N PHE A 136 27.56 8.12 8.21
CA PHE A 136 26.10 7.99 8.12
C PHE A 136 25.61 7.39 6.80
N ILE A 137 26.32 7.58 5.69
CA ILE A 137 25.89 7.08 4.38
C ILE A 137 25.70 5.54 4.41
N PRO A 138 26.66 4.73 4.89
CA PRO A 138 26.50 3.28 4.94
C PRO A 138 25.31 2.86 5.81
N VAL A 139 25.14 3.49 6.97
CA VAL A 139 24.00 3.24 7.87
C VAL A 139 22.66 3.49 7.17
N ILE A 140 22.52 4.63 6.50
CA ILE A 140 21.30 4.98 5.77
C ILE A 140 21.04 3.99 4.63
N ASP A 141 22.10 3.54 3.96
CA ASP A 141 21.99 2.56 2.89
C ASP A 141 21.56 1.18 3.40
N THR A 142 22.15 0.70 4.51
CA THR A 142 21.72 -0.52 5.22
C THR A 142 20.26 -0.44 5.62
N VAL A 143 19.82 0.69 6.21
CA VAL A 143 18.41 0.92 6.54
C VAL A 143 17.52 0.81 5.29
N ASN A 144 17.93 1.38 4.15
CA ASN A 144 17.18 1.23 2.90
C ASN A 144 17.11 -0.22 2.42
N GLY A 145 18.19 -0.99 2.58
CA GLY A 145 18.24 -2.43 2.29
C GLY A 145 17.22 -3.19 3.14
N VAL A 146 17.26 -2.98 4.45
CA VAL A 146 16.33 -3.57 5.44
C VAL A 146 14.87 -3.21 5.12
N LEU A 147 14.59 -1.94 4.79
CA LEU A 147 13.25 -1.50 4.39
C LEU A 147 12.78 -2.20 3.11
N SER A 148 13.64 -2.31 2.09
CA SER A 148 13.33 -3.03 0.84
C SER A 148 12.98 -4.49 1.09
N GLN A 149 13.76 -5.19 1.91
CA GLN A 149 13.51 -6.60 2.25
C GLN A 149 12.25 -6.77 3.10
N SER A 150 12.01 -5.87 4.06
CA SER A 150 10.82 -5.91 4.89
C SER A 150 9.53 -5.78 4.07
N GLN A 151 9.54 -4.99 2.99
CA GLN A 151 8.38 -4.89 2.08
C GLN A 151 8.07 -6.23 1.41
N HIS A 152 9.10 -6.99 1.02
CA HIS A 152 8.92 -8.32 0.42
C HIS A 152 8.33 -9.31 1.42
N ALA A 153 8.85 -9.32 2.65
CA ALA A 153 8.31 -10.16 3.72
C ALA A 153 6.84 -9.83 4.03
N ILE A 154 6.51 -8.54 4.15
CA ILE A 154 5.14 -8.09 4.41
C ILE A 154 4.21 -8.39 3.23
N PHE A 155 4.68 -8.27 1.99
CA PHE A 155 3.90 -8.65 0.81
C PHE A 155 3.51 -10.13 0.84
N LEU A 156 4.45 -11.02 1.17
CA LEU A 156 4.19 -12.46 1.29
C LEU A 156 3.28 -12.78 2.49
N ALA A 157 3.53 -12.16 3.64
CA ALA A 157 2.73 -12.33 4.85
C ALA A 157 1.28 -11.82 4.68
N SER A 158 1.08 -10.80 3.85
CA SER A 158 -0.23 -10.25 3.52
C SER A 158 -1.16 -11.32 2.97
N PHE A 159 -0.67 -12.09 2.01
CA PHE A 159 -1.44 -13.17 1.40
C PHE A 159 -1.61 -14.35 2.38
N ALA A 160 -0.52 -14.88 2.93
CA ALA A 160 -0.58 -16.13 3.69
C ALA A 160 -1.32 -16.00 5.03
N ALA A 161 -1.25 -14.84 5.69
CA ALA A 161 -1.95 -14.65 6.95
C ALA A 161 -3.44 -14.34 6.77
N THR A 162 -3.89 -13.92 5.58
CA THR A 162 -5.30 -13.54 5.34
C THR A 162 -6.27 -14.69 5.69
N PRO A 163 -6.08 -15.95 5.22
CA PRO A 163 -6.94 -17.07 5.63
C PRO A 163 -6.94 -17.33 7.13
N GLY A 164 -5.77 -17.25 7.77
CA GLY A 164 -5.62 -17.45 9.22
C GLY A 164 -6.35 -16.38 10.03
N ILE A 165 -6.25 -15.11 9.62
CA ILE A 165 -6.96 -13.98 10.25
C ILE A 165 -8.47 -14.15 10.10
N VAL A 166 -8.94 -14.53 8.91
CA VAL A 166 -10.37 -14.77 8.65
C VAL A 166 -10.88 -15.88 9.57
N ARG A 167 -10.18 -17.03 9.61
CA ARG A 167 -10.56 -18.17 10.47
C ARG A 167 -10.58 -17.79 11.95
N GLU A 168 -9.53 -17.13 12.44
CA GLU A 168 -9.42 -16.68 13.83
C GLU A 168 -10.56 -15.73 14.22
N VAL A 169 -10.93 -14.79 13.33
CA VAL A 169 -12.05 -13.87 13.59
C VAL A 169 -13.38 -14.61 13.64
N VAL A 170 -13.59 -15.59 12.77
CA VAL A 170 -14.80 -16.43 12.76
C VAL A 170 -14.90 -17.25 14.06
N GLU A 171 -13.84 -17.99 14.40
CA GLU A 171 -13.78 -18.86 15.59
C GLU A 171 -13.90 -18.06 16.89
N ARG A 172 -13.37 -16.84 16.95
CA ARG A 172 -13.55 -15.95 18.12
C ARG A 172 -14.97 -15.43 18.28
N ASN A 173 -15.75 -15.32 17.20
CA ASN A 173 -17.16 -14.95 17.30
C ASN A 173 -18.00 -16.14 17.81
N ASP A 174 -17.77 -17.33 17.26
CA ASP A 174 -18.39 -18.58 17.70
C ASP A 174 -17.56 -19.78 17.21
N ASP A 175 -17.21 -20.69 18.11
CA ASP A 175 -16.39 -21.88 17.82
C ASP A 175 -17.13 -22.92 16.96
N ARG A 176 -18.46 -22.79 16.83
CA ARG A 176 -19.29 -23.64 15.96
C ARG A 176 -19.24 -23.20 14.50
N TYR A 177 -18.75 -22.00 14.21
CA TYR A 177 -18.68 -21.47 12.86
C TYR A 177 -17.44 -21.98 12.14
N ASN A 178 -17.55 -22.20 10.83
CA ASN A 178 -16.42 -22.56 9.99
C ASN A 178 -16.38 -21.70 8.72
N VAL A 179 -15.18 -21.59 8.13
CA VAL A 179 -14.93 -20.85 6.87
C VAL A 179 -14.31 -21.76 5.81
N ASP A 180 -14.32 -23.08 6.05
CA ASP A 180 -13.72 -24.08 5.16
C ASP A 180 -14.69 -24.52 4.06
N THR A 181 -15.48 -23.57 3.55
CA THR A 181 -16.44 -23.82 2.47
C THR A 181 -15.76 -23.70 1.12
N ALA A 182 -16.29 -24.40 0.11
CA ALA A 182 -15.77 -24.31 -1.25
C ALA A 182 -15.81 -22.87 -1.79
N TYR A 183 -16.84 -22.10 -1.44
CA TYR A 183 -16.97 -20.69 -1.84
C TYR A 183 -15.89 -19.81 -1.21
N ALA A 184 -15.67 -19.95 0.11
CA ALA A 184 -14.66 -19.19 0.82
C ALA A 184 -13.24 -19.47 0.28
N VAL A 185 -12.94 -20.74 -0.01
CA VAL A 185 -11.66 -21.15 -0.61
C VAL A 185 -11.47 -20.52 -2.00
N ILE A 186 -12.50 -20.52 -2.85
CA ILE A 186 -12.47 -19.85 -4.16
C ILE A 186 -12.25 -18.34 -3.99
N GLY A 187 -12.97 -17.70 -3.08
CA GLY A 187 -12.86 -16.26 -2.81
C GLY A 187 -11.48 -15.85 -2.31
N MET A 188 -10.89 -16.62 -1.39
CA MET A 188 -9.52 -16.42 -0.91
C MET A 188 -8.48 -16.65 -2.01
N GLY A 189 -8.66 -17.69 -2.84
CA GLY A 189 -7.79 -17.95 -3.99
C GLY A 189 -7.79 -16.80 -5.00
N GLN A 190 -8.98 -16.31 -5.38
CA GLN A 190 -9.12 -15.15 -6.27
C GLN A 190 -8.48 -13.89 -5.68
N ASN A 191 -8.70 -13.63 -4.39
CA ASN A 191 -8.05 -12.52 -3.70
C ASN A 191 -6.52 -12.63 -3.73
N GLY A 192 -5.95 -13.82 -3.53
CA GLY A 192 -4.51 -14.06 -3.62
C GLY A 192 -3.90 -13.80 -5.00
N VAL A 193 -4.57 -14.24 -6.06
CA VAL A 193 -4.14 -13.94 -7.44
C VAL A 193 -4.24 -12.44 -7.71
N ASN A 194 -5.34 -11.81 -7.28
CA ASN A 194 -5.50 -10.37 -7.43
C ASN A 194 -4.42 -9.61 -6.66
N TRP A 195 -4.07 -10.03 -5.44
CA TRP A 195 -2.98 -9.46 -4.64
C TRP A 195 -1.63 -9.54 -5.39
N ASN A 196 -1.30 -10.69 -5.96
CA ASN A 196 -0.08 -10.87 -6.73
C ASN A 196 -0.03 -9.99 -7.98
N ASN A 197 -1.17 -9.76 -8.63
CA ASN A 197 -1.26 -8.90 -9.81
C ASN A 197 -1.55 -7.43 -9.45
N PHE A 198 -1.65 -7.09 -8.17
CA PHE A 198 -1.95 -5.74 -7.71
C PHE A 198 -0.69 -4.90 -7.60
N THR A 199 0.35 -5.50 -7.03
CA THR A 199 1.63 -4.84 -6.76
C THR A 199 2.77 -5.64 -7.37
N GLU A 200 3.80 -4.93 -7.82
CA GLU A 200 5.01 -5.52 -8.37
C GLU A 200 6.22 -4.99 -7.62
N ARG A 201 7.23 -5.86 -7.42
CA ARG A 201 8.52 -5.45 -6.87
C ARG A 201 9.40 -4.98 -8.02
N TYR A 202 9.60 -3.67 -8.11
CA TYR A 202 10.47 -3.03 -9.09
C TYR A 202 11.93 -3.16 -8.66
N GLU A 203 12.65 -4.02 -9.36
CA GLU A 203 14.09 -4.26 -9.25
C GLU A 203 14.84 -4.15 -10.58
N ASP A 204 14.08 -3.93 -11.67
CA ASP A 204 14.56 -3.70 -13.02
C ASP A 204 15.00 -2.24 -13.23
N ASN A 205 15.77 -2.00 -14.29
CA ASN A 205 16.31 -0.67 -14.58
C ASN A 205 15.24 0.43 -14.68
N ASP A 206 14.15 0.18 -15.41
CA ASP A 206 13.08 1.17 -15.62
C ASP A 206 12.36 1.49 -14.29
N GLY A 207 12.09 0.45 -13.51
CA GLY A 207 11.53 0.54 -12.16
C GLY A 207 12.38 1.38 -11.21
N LEU A 208 13.68 1.11 -11.14
CA LEU A 208 14.60 1.83 -10.26
C LEU A 208 14.85 3.27 -10.73
N LEU A 209 14.98 3.51 -12.04
CA LEU A 209 15.10 4.86 -12.60
C LEU A 209 13.88 5.73 -12.29
N ARG A 210 12.68 5.14 -12.24
CA ARG A 210 11.45 5.85 -11.82
C ARG A 210 11.56 6.34 -10.38
N LYS A 211 12.03 5.49 -9.46
CA LYS A 211 12.26 5.89 -8.06
C LYS A 211 13.39 6.91 -7.93
N ALA A 212 14.48 6.76 -8.68
CA ALA A 212 15.56 7.75 -8.76
C ALA A 212 15.05 9.12 -9.24
N ASN A 213 14.08 9.15 -10.17
CA ASN A 213 13.43 10.38 -10.60
C ASN A 213 12.65 11.05 -9.46
N VAL A 214 11.92 10.26 -8.67
CA VAL A 214 11.21 10.75 -7.47
C VAL A 214 12.20 11.33 -6.46
N VAL A 215 13.32 10.64 -6.20
CA VAL A 215 14.41 11.13 -5.34
C VAL A 215 14.94 12.48 -5.84
N ASN A 216 15.34 12.56 -7.11
CA ASN A 216 15.86 13.80 -7.70
C ASN A 216 14.84 14.96 -7.66
N ARG A 217 13.54 14.69 -7.78
CA ARG A 217 12.49 15.72 -7.66
C ARG A 217 12.17 16.11 -6.22
N SER A 218 12.53 15.27 -5.26
CA SER A 218 12.26 15.47 -3.83
C SER A 218 13.40 16.20 -3.10
N LYS A 219 14.47 16.57 -3.81
CA LYS A 219 15.57 17.37 -3.28
C LYS A 219 15.07 18.72 -2.79
N ASP A 220 15.63 19.20 -1.68
CA ASP A 220 15.39 20.55 -1.19
C ASP A 220 16.05 21.62 -2.09
N GLU A 221 15.73 22.89 -1.84
CA GLU A 221 16.24 24.01 -2.62
C GLU A 221 17.78 24.04 -2.64
N PHE A 222 18.43 23.87 -1.49
CA PHE A 222 19.89 23.88 -1.38
C PHE A 222 20.52 22.70 -2.10
N THR A 223 20.03 21.47 -1.98
CA THR A 223 20.57 20.32 -2.73
C THR A 223 20.37 20.49 -4.23
N SER A 224 19.22 21.04 -4.64
CA SER A 224 18.85 21.20 -6.06
C SER A 224 19.64 22.29 -6.80
N SER A 225 19.85 23.44 -6.17
CA SER A 225 20.52 24.59 -6.75
C SER A 225 21.00 25.56 -5.68
N ARG A 226 22.28 25.95 -5.76
CA ARG A 226 22.93 26.87 -4.83
C ARG A 226 23.56 28.04 -5.58
N ASP A 227 22.89 28.51 -6.64
CA ASP A 227 23.42 29.53 -7.54
C ASP A 227 23.25 30.93 -6.93
N LEU A 228 24.35 31.70 -6.79
CA LEU A 228 24.31 33.10 -6.34
C LEU A 228 24.89 34.02 -7.41
N ARG A 229 24.25 35.17 -7.63
CA ARG A 229 24.75 36.23 -8.50
C ARG A 229 25.42 37.31 -7.67
N THR A 230 26.11 38.24 -8.34
CA THR A 230 26.82 39.33 -7.67
C THR A 230 25.92 40.15 -6.74
N GLY A 231 24.70 40.47 -7.15
CA GLY A 231 23.76 41.24 -6.34
C GLY A 231 23.20 40.46 -5.15
N ASP A 232 23.16 39.13 -5.23
CA ASP A 232 22.76 38.25 -4.12
C ASP A 232 23.88 38.17 -3.06
N MET A 233 25.14 38.17 -3.50
CA MET A 233 26.32 38.15 -2.63
C MET A 233 26.67 39.52 -2.05
N LEU A 234 26.45 40.60 -2.82
CA LEU A 234 26.75 41.98 -2.47
C LEU A 234 25.48 42.83 -2.59
N PRO A 235 24.69 42.95 -1.52
CA PRO A 235 23.44 43.70 -1.54
C PRO A 235 23.64 45.15 -2.03
N GLY A 236 22.94 45.50 -3.10
CA GLY A 236 23.03 46.83 -3.74
C GLY A 236 24.02 46.92 -4.91
N ALA A 237 24.81 45.88 -5.17
CA ALA A 237 25.60 45.78 -6.39
C ALA A 237 24.73 45.27 -7.56
N PRO A 238 24.97 45.73 -8.81
CA PRO A 238 24.31 45.14 -9.97
C PRO A 238 24.84 43.72 -10.21
N ASN A 239 23.98 42.83 -10.73
CA ASN A 239 24.38 41.46 -11.09
C ASN A 239 25.45 41.40 -12.18
N ARG A 240 25.61 42.48 -12.95
CA ARG A 240 26.71 42.70 -13.89
C ARG A 240 27.07 44.18 -13.84
N LEU A 241 28.29 44.51 -13.44
CA LEU A 241 28.79 45.87 -13.40
C LEU A 241 29.35 46.24 -14.77
N ASP A 242 28.73 47.22 -15.43
CA ASP A 242 29.17 47.73 -16.73
C ASP A 242 29.99 49.01 -16.56
N LEU A 243 31.24 48.98 -17.01
CA LEU A 243 32.22 50.08 -16.96
C LEU A 243 32.54 50.64 -18.35
N GLY A 244 31.66 50.42 -19.34
CA GLY A 244 31.77 50.92 -20.71
C GLY A 244 32.40 49.91 -21.65
N ILE A 245 33.73 49.80 -21.65
CA ILE A 245 34.47 48.80 -22.47
C ILE A 245 34.84 47.53 -21.68
N VAL A 246 34.49 47.48 -20.40
CA VAL A 246 34.72 46.34 -19.52
C VAL A 246 33.43 46.05 -18.75
N ARG A 247 33.05 44.78 -18.64
CA ARG A 247 31.97 44.32 -17.76
C ARG A 247 32.50 43.26 -16.82
N VAL A 248 32.07 43.30 -15.57
CA VAL A 248 32.51 42.34 -14.56
C VAL A 248 31.35 41.84 -13.73
N TRP A 249 31.41 40.57 -13.33
CA TRP A 249 30.49 39.98 -12.37
C TRP A 249 31.12 38.78 -11.67
N VAL A 250 30.60 38.47 -10.49
CA VAL A 250 30.90 37.26 -9.74
C VAL A 250 29.68 36.34 -9.80
N LYS A 251 29.93 35.06 -10.04
CA LYS A 251 28.90 34.04 -10.14
C LYS A 251 29.31 32.82 -9.31
N LYS A 252 28.43 32.42 -8.39
CA LYS A 252 28.51 31.14 -7.68
C LYS A 252 27.49 30.20 -8.32
N GLU A 253 27.89 28.98 -8.65
CA GLU A 253 27.00 27.93 -9.12
C GLU A 253 27.27 26.65 -8.32
N GLY A 254 26.21 25.91 -7.97
CA GLY A 254 26.38 24.68 -7.22
C GLY A 254 25.15 23.78 -7.28
N ARG A 255 25.34 22.49 -7.52
CA ARG A 255 24.25 21.52 -7.70
C ARG A 255 24.69 20.12 -7.30
N THR A 256 23.75 19.36 -6.77
CA THR A 256 23.97 17.95 -6.44
C THR A 256 22.92 17.11 -7.13
N ASN A 257 23.35 16.13 -7.92
CA ASN A 257 22.45 15.27 -8.68
C ASN A 257 22.71 13.81 -8.36
N PHE A 258 21.61 13.06 -8.30
CA PHE A 258 21.66 11.63 -8.25
C PHE A 258 21.65 11.08 -9.67
N ILE A 259 22.69 10.34 -10.03
CA ILE A 259 22.92 9.83 -11.38
C ILE A 259 23.08 8.31 -11.35
N SER A 260 22.98 7.71 -12.53
CA SER A 260 23.10 6.27 -12.72
C SER A 260 23.78 5.97 -14.06
N GLU A 261 24.52 4.87 -14.12
CA GLU A 261 25.15 4.35 -15.32
C GLU A 261 24.94 2.84 -15.37
N GLU A 262 24.89 2.29 -16.57
CA GLU A 262 24.82 0.84 -16.74
C GLU A 262 26.23 0.27 -16.58
N SER A 263 26.41 -0.61 -15.59
CA SER A 263 27.67 -1.28 -15.35
C SER A 263 28.16 -2.01 -16.59
N THR A 264 29.37 -1.70 -17.03
CA THR A 264 30.07 -2.43 -18.09
C THR A 264 30.73 -3.71 -17.58
N SER A 265 30.78 -3.89 -16.26
CA SER A 265 31.30 -5.06 -15.53
C SER A 265 30.35 -6.25 -15.63
N SER A 266 30.05 -6.70 -16.85
CA SER A 266 29.42 -7.99 -17.08
C SER A 266 30.40 -9.12 -16.74
N SER A 267 30.61 -9.40 -15.46
CA SER A 267 31.16 -10.70 -15.04
C SER A 267 30.11 -11.77 -15.36
N TYR A 268 30.27 -12.40 -16.53
CA TYR A 268 29.48 -13.52 -17.08
C TYR A 268 29.41 -14.79 -16.18
N LEU A 269 29.84 -14.73 -14.92
CA LEU A 269 29.94 -15.90 -14.04
C LEU A 269 28.73 -16.10 -13.11
N PHE A 270 27.79 -15.14 -13.03
CA PHE A 270 26.58 -15.27 -12.20
C PHE A 270 25.26 -14.84 -12.86
N GLN A 271 25.19 -14.75 -14.19
CA GLN A 271 23.92 -14.54 -14.91
C GLN A 271 23.12 -15.86 -14.99
N ASN A 272 22.32 -16.14 -13.97
CA ASN A 272 21.20 -17.08 -14.10
C ASN A 272 19.84 -16.44 -13.78
N ASN A 273 19.77 -15.15 -13.46
CA ASN A 273 18.51 -14.41 -13.32
C ASN A 273 18.56 -13.11 -14.16
N SER A 274 17.72 -13.07 -15.20
CA SER A 274 17.57 -11.96 -16.15
C SER A 274 16.79 -10.76 -15.59
N SER A 275 16.70 -10.61 -14.27
CA SER A 275 15.83 -9.63 -13.59
C SER A 275 16.57 -8.65 -12.69
N ALA A 276 17.85 -8.89 -12.38
CA ALA A 276 18.63 -7.98 -11.53
C ALA A 276 19.13 -6.78 -12.36
N SER A 277 18.89 -5.57 -11.86
CA SER A 277 19.43 -4.34 -12.46
C SER A 277 20.96 -4.36 -12.54
N ASN A 278 21.49 -3.82 -13.63
CA ASN A 278 22.92 -3.55 -13.81
C ASN A 278 23.26 -2.07 -13.61
N LEU A 279 22.38 -1.29 -12.96
CA LEU A 279 22.61 0.12 -12.72
C LEU A 279 23.54 0.30 -11.52
N GLU A 280 24.61 1.05 -11.74
CA GLU A 280 25.40 1.66 -10.69
C GLU A 280 24.81 3.04 -10.37
N TRP A 281 24.96 3.48 -9.13
CA TRP A 281 24.33 4.69 -8.61
C TRP A 281 25.36 5.60 -7.98
N GLU A 282 25.20 6.91 -8.18
CA GLU A 282 26.14 7.88 -7.65
C GLU A 282 25.45 9.19 -7.28
N TRP A 283 25.84 9.74 -6.14
CA TRP A 283 25.50 11.11 -5.77
C TRP A 283 26.70 12.00 -6.06
N LYS A 284 26.50 12.95 -6.97
CA LYS A 284 27.56 13.87 -7.40
C LYS A 284 27.20 15.30 -7.06
N GLY A 285 27.97 15.91 -6.16
CA GLY A 285 27.90 17.31 -5.76
C GLY A 285 29.00 18.12 -6.43
N LYS A 286 28.68 19.31 -6.93
CA LYS A 286 29.68 20.28 -7.40
C LYS A 286 29.32 21.68 -6.96
N ASP A 287 30.32 22.46 -6.57
CA ASP A 287 30.21 23.88 -6.24
C ASP A 287 31.36 24.67 -6.85
N THR A 288 31.08 25.88 -7.34
CA THR A 288 32.04 26.73 -8.06
C THR A 288 31.78 28.20 -7.79
N LEU A 289 32.84 29.01 -7.82
CA LEU A 289 32.78 30.47 -7.86
C LEU A 289 33.81 30.97 -8.85
N SER A 290 33.34 31.82 -9.75
CA SER A 290 34.21 32.47 -10.71
C SER A 290 33.93 33.97 -10.76
N PHE A 291 35.00 34.72 -11.01
CA PHE A 291 34.92 36.10 -11.43
C PHE A 291 34.98 36.14 -12.95
N HIS A 292 34.01 36.79 -13.57
CA HIS A 292 33.94 36.94 -15.01
C HIS A 292 34.25 38.36 -15.41
N ILE A 293 35.03 38.49 -16.48
CA ILE A 293 35.34 39.75 -17.12
C ILE A 293 35.04 39.64 -18.62
N GLU A 294 34.26 40.58 -19.13
CA GLU A 294 34.12 40.79 -20.57
C GLU A 294 34.85 42.08 -20.94
N VAL A 295 35.74 42.02 -21.92
CA VAL A 295 36.43 43.21 -22.46
C VAL A 295 35.98 43.42 -23.90
N TRP A 296 35.55 44.62 -24.22
CA TRP A 296 35.26 44.99 -25.61
C TRP A 296 36.57 45.23 -26.34
N ASP A 297 36.90 44.34 -27.27
CA ASP A 297 38.08 44.46 -28.12
C ASP A 297 37.70 44.38 -29.60
N CYS A 298 38.52 44.99 -30.44
CA CYS A 298 38.39 45.00 -31.89
C CYS A 298 39.64 44.38 -32.49
N ASP A 299 39.50 43.17 -33.01
CA ASP A 299 40.57 42.49 -33.72
C ASP A 299 40.33 42.54 -35.25
N HIS A 300 41.23 41.91 -36.00
CA HIS A 300 41.13 41.74 -37.45
C HIS A 300 39.88 40.99 -37.96
N ARG A 301 39.09 40.35 -37.08
CA ARG A 301 37.87 39.59 -37.40
C ARG A 301 36.59 40.33 -37.00
N GLY A 302 36.67 41.37 -36.18
CA GLY A 302 35.56 42.24 -35.83
C GLY A 302 35.70 42.85 -34.44
N CYS A 303 34.72 43.66 -34.04
CA CYS A 303 34.59 44.11 -32.66
C CYS A 303 33.61 43.21 -31.91
N GLY A 304 34.00 42.75 -30.73
CA GLY A 304 33.19 41.87 -29.90
C GLY A 304 33.57 41.97 -28.44
N TRP A 305 32.72 41.38 -27.59
CA TRP A 305 33.06 41.15 -26.21
C TRP A 305 33.85 39.85 -26.12
N ASP A 306 35.09 39.94 -25.64
CA ASP A 306 35.89 38.77 -25.28
C ASP A 306 35.64 38.46 -23.80
N HIS A 307 35.27 37.22 -23.50
CA HIS A 307 34.85 36.77 -22.17
C HIS A 307 35.92 35.88 -21.56
N ASP A 308 36.36 36.25 -20.36
CA ASP A 308 37.31 35.47 -19.58
C ASP A 308 36.70 35.11 -18.22
N GLU A 309 36.94 33.87 -17.80
CA GLU A 309 36.53 33.33 -16.51
C GLU A 309 37.76 33.21 -15.63
N ILE A 310 37.71 33.72 -14.41
CA ILE A 310 38.77 33.57 -13.43
C ILE A 310 38.20 32.71 -12.29
N PRO A 311 38.55 31.42 -12.20
CA PRO A 311 38.05 30.54 -11.16
C PRO A 311 38.61 30.99 -9.80
N LEU A 312 37.72 31.29 -8.87
CA LEU A 312 38.06 31.72 -7.51
C LEU A 312 38.04 30.54 -6.54
N GLY A 313 37.13 29.58 -6.75
CA GLY A 313 37.16 28.31 -6.06
C GLY A 313 36.23 27.29 -6.71
N TRP A 314 36.45 26.04 -6.38
CA TRP A 314 35.75 24.89 -6.93
C TRP A 314 35.73 23.77 -5.89
N GLY A 315 34.77 22.86 -5.97
CA GLY A 315 34.66 21.69 -5.11
C GLY A 315 33.75 20.65 -5.77
N SER A 316 34.09 19.38 -5.63
CA SER A 316 33.25 18.27 -6.04
C SER A 316 33.33 17.12 -5.05
N ARG A 317 32.18 16.50 -4.76
CA ARG A 317 32.11 15.30 -3.92
C ARG A 317 31.30 14.20 -4.58
N TYR A 318 31.81 12.98 -4.44
CA TYR A 318 31.23 11.74 -4.93
C TYR A 318 31.06 10.80 -3.74
N VAL A 319 30.07 9.92 -3.77
CA VAL A 319 29.90 8.91 -2.73
C VAL A 319 30.80 7.72 -3.01
N ASN A 320 30.68 7.10 -4.19
CA ASN A 320 31.47 5.90 -4.50
C ASN A 320 32.72 6.22 -5.33
N GLY A 321 32.61 7.20 -6.25
CA GLY A 321 33.70 7.49 -7.18
C GLY A 321 33.78 6.58 -8.40
N ASP A 322 32.88 5.59 -8.49
CA ASP A 322 32.86 4.55 -9.53
C ASP A 322 32.60 5.10 -10.94
N PHE A 323 32.03 6.30 -11.02
CA PHE A 323 31.74 6.97 -12.29
C PHE A 323 32.99 7.71 -12.78
N GLU A 324 33.83 6.98 -13.49
CA GLU A 324 34.92 7.59 -14.24
C GLU A 324 34.33 8.53 -15.31
N CYS A 325 34.79 9.78 -15.32
CA CYS A 325 34.52 10.61 -16.47
C CYS A 325 35.26 9.99 -17.65
N ASP A 326 34.51 9.40 -18.58
CA ASP A 326 35.09 8.61 -19.66
C ASP A 326 36.03 9.45 -20.53
N ASP A 327 37.32 9.30 -20.24
CA ASP A 327 38.45 9.89 -20.96
C ASP A 327 38.73 9.14 -22.28
N SER A 328 37.83 8.22 -22.71
CA SER A 328 37.97 7.41 -23.94
C SER A 328 37.78 8.20 -25.24
N GLN A 329 38.60 9.24 -25.39
CA GLN A 329 39.26 9.57 -26.64
C GLN A 329 40.32 10.63 -26.32
N TYR A 330 41.59 10.27 -26.08
CA TYR A 330 42.72 10.92 -26.79
C TYR A 330 44.11 10.33 -26.46
N GLN A 331 44.68 9.65 -27.46
CA GLN A 331 46.11 9.73 -27.74
C GLN A 331 46.37 10.99 -28.58
N SER A 332 46.73 12.11 -27.96
CA SER A 332 47.27 13.26 -28.70
C SER A 332 48.36 13.93 -27.88
N SER A 333 49.60 13.63 -28.24
CA SER A 333 50.84 14.19 -27.71
C SER A 333 51.08 15.62 -28.22
N SER A 334 50.14 16.54 -27.98
CA SER A 334 50.19 17.93 -28.43
C SER A 334 49.98 18.88 -27.25
N TRP A 335 50.92 19.83 -27.07
CA TRP A 335 50.92 20.89 -26.05
C TRP A 335 49.69 21.82 -26.08
N TRP A 336 48.88 21.73 -27.14
CA TRP A 336 47.65 22.51 -27.35
C TRP A 336 46.35 21.76 -26.96
N GLY A 337 46.44 20.53 -26.43
CA GLY A 337 45.27 19.71 -26.07
C GLY A 337 44.36 20.33 -25.00
N TRP A 338 44.92 21.08 -24.05
CA TRP A 338 44.21 21.67 -22.89
C TRP A 338 43.15 22.71 -23.19
N TYR A 339 43.17 23.28 -24.39
CA TYR A 339 42.23 24.34 -24.77
C TYR A 339 40.92 23.81 -25.36
N PHE A 340 40.86 22.55 -25.82
CA PHE A 340 39.73 21.99 -26.58
C PHE A 340 39.09 20.73 -25.95
N PHE A 341 39.35 20.44 -24.68
CA PHE A 341 38.88 19.23 -24.01
C PHE A 341 37.37 19.24 -23.71
N ASN A 342 36.71 18.12 -24.06
CA ASN A 342 35.49 17.67 -23.41
C ASN A 342 35.94 16.71 -22.29
N ASP A 343 35.62 17.02 -21.05
CA ASP A 343 36.10 16.32 -19.85
C ASP A 343 35.31 15.05 -19.52
N GLY A 344 34.46 14.56 -20.43
CA GLY A 344 33.63 13.36 -20.25
C GLY A 344 32.53 13.48 -19.18
N CYS A 345 32.66 14.43 -18.25
CA CYS A 345 31.79 14.56 -17.09
C CYS A 345 30.45 15.25 -17.41
N PRO A 346 29.36 14.88 -16.71
CA PRO A 346 28.10 15.63 -16.73
C PRO A 346 28.32 17.09 -16.35
N ARG A 347 27.76 18.00 -17.15
CA ARG A 347 27.85 19.46 -16.98
C ARG A 347 26.73 20.00 -16.10
N TYR A 348 27.08 20.59 -14.98
CA TYR A 348 26.14 21.16 -14.00
C TYR A 348 26.11 22.69 -14.05
N MET A 349 27.25 23.33 -14.36
CA MET A 349 27.37 24.79 -14.36
C MET A 349 27.03 25.38 -15.74
N GLN A 350 26.52 26.61 -15.80
CA GLN A 350 26.24 27.30 -17.06
C GLN A 350 27.34 28.29 -17.43
N GLU A 351 27.78 29.10 -16.47
CA GLU A 351 28.76 30.18 -16.65
C GLU A 351 30.14 29.77 -16.13
N ASN A 352 30.21 29.06 -15.00
CA ASN A 352 31.46 28.67 -14.32
C ASN A 352 32.10 27.40 -14.95
N ARG A 353 32.39 27.44 -16.25
CA ARG A 353 32.85 26.28 -17.04
C ARG A 353 34.28 25.87 -16.74
N TRP A 354 35.14 26.81 -16.37
CA TRP A 354 36.53 26.52 -16.03
C TRP A 354 36.63 26.04 -14.59
N ALA A 355 35.95 26.70 -13.64
CA ALA A 355 35.88 26.21 -12.27
C ALA A 355 35.25 24.80 -12.18
N GLU A 356 34.22 24.50 -12.98
CA GLU A 356 33.64 23.16 -13.03
C GLU A 356 34.65 22.10 -13.50
N ARG A 357 35.50 22.43 -14.47
CA ARG A 357 36.55 21.52 -14.96
C ARG A 357 37.60 21.26 -13.88
N LEU A 358 37.98 22.29 -13.11
CA LEU A 358 38.88 22.11 -11.98
C LEU A 358 38.26 21.24 -10.88
N ALA A 359 36.97 21.43 -10.59
CA ALA A 359 36.23 20.56 -9.67
C ALA A 359 36.29 19.09 -10.13
N ASN A 360 36.02 18.82 -11.42
CA ASN A 360 36.05 17.47 -11.98
C ASN A 360 37.43 16.81 -11.91
N MET A 361 38.52 17.59 -11.98
CA MET A 361 39.89 17.08 -11.87
C MET A 361 40.28 16.70 -10.44
N GLU A 362 39.69 17.35 -9.44
CA GLU A 362 40.00 17.08 -8.03
C GLU A 362 39.37 15.78 -7.54
N LYS A 363 38.18 15.44 -8.08
CA LYS A 363 37.47 14.16 -7.90
C LYS A 363 37.59 13.60 -6.47
N GLU A 364 37.11 14.34 -5.48
CA GLU A 364 37.11 13.84 -4.10
C GLU A 364 35.96 12.87 -3.87
N GLU A 365 36.28 11.69 -3.37
CA GLU A 365 35.35 10.61 -3.07
C GLU A 365 35.20 10.50 -1.55
N LEU A 366 34.04 10.06 -1.09
CA LEU A 366 33.83 9.67 0.30
C LEU A 366 34.28 8.20 0.45
N ASP A 367 34.92 7.86 1.55
CA ASP A 367 35.18 6.46 1.92
C ASP A 367 33.91 5.84 2.55
N ALA A 368 32.83 5.75 1.74
CA ALA A 368 31.51 5.32 2.18
C ALA A 368 30.96 4.21 1.27
N GLU A 369 30.64 3.04 1.84
CA GLU A 369 29.97 1.97 1.09
C GLU A 369 28.50 2.36 0.82
N TYR A 370 28.12 2.40 -0.45
CA TYR A 370 26.78 2.81 -0.88
C TYR A 370 26.32 2.07 -2.14
N GLU A 371 25.25 1.29 -2.03
CA GLU A 371 24.75 0.47 -3.15
C GLU A 371 23.66 1.15 -3.99
N GLY A 372 23.12 2.30 -3.56
CA GLY A 372 22.18 3.08 -4.38
C GLY A 372 20.70 2.81 -4.14
N ILE A 373 19.90 2.88 -5.22
CA ILE A 373 18.45 2.68 -5.11
C ILE A 373 18.12 1.22 -4.89
N ARG A 374 17.55 0.94 -3.72
CA ARG A 374 17.00 -0.38 -3.41
C ARG A 374 15.66 -0.62 -4.11
N ALA A 375 15.41 -1.88 -4.45
CA ALA A 375 14.14 -2.34 -5.00
C ALA A 375 12.94 -1.99 -4.10
N TYR A 376 11.75 -1.89 -4.67
CA TYR A 376 10.57 -1.46 -3.93
C TYR A 376 9.27 -1.98 -4.54
N TYR A 377 8.21 -2.05 -3.74
CA TYR A 377 6.88 -2.37 -4.24
C TYR A 377 6.12 -1.12 -4.71
N ASP A 378 5.48 -1.20 -5.86
CA ASP A 378 4.48 -0.24 -6.34
C ASP A 378 3.33 -0.98 -7.05
N LEU A 379 2.29 -0.27 -7.48
CA LEU A 379 1.21 -0.86 -8.27
C LEU A 379 1.75 -1.43 -9.59
N GLN A 380 1.24 -2.58 -10.01
CA GLN A 380 1.64 -3.19 -11.29
C GLN A 380 1.12 -2.38 -12.49
N ASP A 381 -0.16 -1.99 -12.46
CA ASP A 381 -0.73 -1.09 -13.48
C ASP A 381 -0.57 0.38 -13.07
N LEU A 382 0.52 0.98 -13.58
CA LEU A 382 0.87 2.39 -13.40
C LEU A 382 0.17 3.33 -14.40
N SER A 383 -0.76 2.83 -15.21
CA SER A 383 -1.43 3.64 -16.22
C SER A 383 -2.33 4.71 -15.60
N ARG A 384 -2.51 5.83 -16.30
CA ARG A 384 -3.48 6.88 -15.89
C ARG A 384 -4.94 6.44 -16.00
N GLU A 385 -5.18 5.25 -16.56
CA GLU A 385 -6.49 4.65 -16.73
C GLU A 385 -6.89 3.85 -15.47
N ASN A 386 -5.91 3.32 -14.73
CA ASN A 386 -6.10 2.65 -13.45
C ASN A 386 -6.32 3.64 -12.28
N ARG A 387 -7.40 4.41 -12.35
CA ARG A 387 -7.68 5.49 -11.38
C ARG A 387 -8.24 5.02 -10.04
N ASP A 388 -8.83 3.82 -10.02
CA ASP A 388 -9.53 3.26 -8.87
C ASP A 388 -9.21 1.75 -8.77
N PRO A 389 -7.95 1.40 -8.51
CA PRO A 389 -7.55 0.01 -8.32
C PRO A 389 -8.20 -0.54 -7.04
N ARG A 390 -8.78 -1.74 -7.14
CA ARG A 390 -9.49 -2.39 -6.04
C ARG A 390 -9.07 -3.83 -5.87
N LEU A 391 -9.01 -4.26 -4.62
CA LEU A 391 -8.88 -5.66 -4.25
C LEU A 391 -10.15 -6.10 -3.56
N THR A 392 -10.67 -7.26 -3.93
CA THR A 392 -11.88 -7.81 -3.31
C THR A 392 -11.54 -9.07 -2.53
N LEU A 393 -12.19 -9.24 -1.38
CA LEU A 393 -12.18 -10.47 -0.60
C LEU A 393 -13.61 -10.91 -0.40
N ARG A 394 -13.86 -12.19 -0.63
CA ARG A 394 -15.17 -12.82 -0.52
C ARG A 394 -15.02 -14.03 0.36
N ILE A 395 -15.90 -14.16 1.35
CA ILE A 395 -15.89 -15.30 2.26
C ILE A 395 -17.32 -15.77 2.50
N GLU A 396 -17.43 -17.02 2.92
CA GLU A 396 -18.66 -17.62 3.41
C GLU A 396 -18.37 -18.25 4.77
N VAL A 397 -19.22 -17.96 5.74
CA VAL A 397 -19.19 -18.54 7.07
C VAL A 397 -20.39 -19.45 7.23
N GLU A 398 -20.15 -20.70 7.61
CA GLU A 398 -21.17 -21.72 7.79
C GLU A 398 -21.35 -22.10 9.26
N LEU A 399 -22.61 -22.25 9.65
CA LEU A 399 -23.05 -22.89 10.89
C LEU A 399 -23.76 -24.21 10.52
N PRO A 400 -23.15 -25.37 10.82
CA PRO A 400 -23.74 -26.68 10.56
C PRO A 400 -25.12 -26.86 11.23
N GLN A 401 -26.04 -27.57 10.57
CA GLN A 401 -27.43 -27.73 11.03
C GLN A 401 -27.54 -28.39 12.41
N ASN A 402 -26.63 -29.31 12.74
CA ASN A 402 -26.57 -29.96 14.05
C ASN A 402 -26.27 -28.98 15.21
N HIS A 403 -25.74 -27.80 14.90
CA HIS A 403 -25.42 -26.76 15.87
C HIS A 403 -26.48 -25.66 15.97
N VAL A 404 -27.50 -25.66 15.10
CA VAL A 404 -28.63 -24.73 15.17
C VAL A 404 -29.60 -25.22 16.25
N ARG A 405 -29.80 -24.41 17.29
CA ARG A 405 -30.63 -24.76 18.46
C ARG A 405 -32.12 -24.54 18.18
N THR A 406 -32.73 -25.40 17.39
CA THR A 406 -34.18 -25.45 17.18
C THR A 406 -34.86 -26.39 18.18
N ALA A 407 -36.19 -26.31 18.29
CA ALA A 407 -36.99 -27.16 19.18
C ALA A 407 -36.81 -28.65 18.91
N SER A 408 -36.47 -29.04 17.68
CA SER A 408 -36.19 -30.44 17.34
C SER A 408 -34.89 -30.98 17.96
N LYS A 409 -33.99 -30.08 18.40
CA LYS A 409 -32.74 -30.40 19.08
C LYS A 409 -32.83 -30.31 20.61
N ILE A 410 -34.01 -30.01 21.16
CA ILE A 410 -34.26 -29.97 22.61
C ILE A 410 -35.00 -31.24 23.03
N ASP A 411 -34.34 -32.05 23.86
CA ASP A 411 -34.90 -33.31 24.36
C ASP A 411 -36.26 -33.08 25.06
N GLY A 412 -37.27 -33.84 24.63
CA GLY A 412 -38.64 -33.78 25.16
C GLY A 412 -39.51 -32.58 24.71
N LEU A 413 -39.02 -31.70 23.81
CA LEU A 413 -39.79 -30.54 23.33
C LEU A 413 -40.32 -30.72 21.89
N GLY A 414 -39.43 -31.08 20.95
CA GLY A 414 -39.74 -31.24 19.52
C GLY A 414 -39.16 -32.52 18.92
N SER A 415 -39.28 -32.67 17.60
CA SER A 415 -38.72 -33.79 16.82
C SER A 415 -38.35 -33.34 15.42
N ASP A 416 -37.31 -33.94 14.84
CA ASP A 416 -36.90 -33.71 13.45
C ASP A 416 -37.88 -34.31 12.42
N SER A 417 -38.86 -35.12 12.87
CA SER A 417 -39.84 -35.76 12.00
C SER A 417 -41.23 -35.88 12.64
N VAL A 418 -42.25 -35.84 11.80
CA VAL A 418 -43.64 -36.18 12.16
C VAL A 418 -43.75 -37.71 12.25
N PRO A 419 -44.46 -38.30 13.22
CA PRO A 419 -44.58 -39.75 13.38
C PRO A 419 -45.16 -40.41 12.12
N ASN A 420 -44.45 -41.41 11.59
CA ASN A 420 -44.94 -42.22 10.46
C ASN A 420 -46.03 -43.23 10.88
N GLU A 421 -46.18 -43.49 12.18
CA GLU A 421 -47.20 -44.37 12.75
C GLU A 421 -48.22 -43.57 13.57
N GLU A 422 -49.50 -44.00 13.55
CA GLU A 422 -50.55 -43.40 14.39
C GLU A 422 -50.17 -43.51 15.87
N LEU A 423 -49.96 -42.36 16.50
CA LEU A 423 -49.73 -42.29 17.94
C LEU A 423 -50.95 -42.87 18.66
N ARG A 424 -50.72 -43.98 19.40
CA ARG A 424 -51.76 -44.78 20.06
C ARG A 424 -52.73 -43.99 20.95
N ASN A 425 -52.27 -42.86 21.48
CA ASN A 425 -53.03 -41.96 22.36
C ASN A 425 -53.14 -40.54 21.81
N GLY A 426 -52.77 -40.33 20.54
CA GLY A 426 -52.49 -39.02 19.98
C GLY A 426 -51.17 -38.41 20.48
N ILE A 427 -50.70 -38.75 21.68
CA ILE A 427 -49.50 -38.22 22.39
C ILE A 427 -48.31 -39.19 22.29
N GLY A 428 -47.16 -38.69 21.85
CA GLY A 428 -45.90 -39.41 21.79
C GLY A 428 -44.76 -38.58 21.19
N GLU A 429 -43.57 -39.17 21.12
CA GLU A 429 -42.40 -38.58 20.48
C GLU A 429 -42.72 -38.22 19.03
N GLY A 430 -42.37 -37.00 18.58
CA GLY A 430 -42.76 -36.52 17.25
C GLY A 430 -44.09 -35.75 17.16
N MET A 431 -44.92 -35.74 18.20
CA MET A 431 -46.21 -35.01 18.23
C MET A 431 -46.12 -33.54 17.77
N PHE A 432 -45.00 -32.89 18.04
CA PHE A 432 -44.71 -31.51 17.64
C PHE A 432 -43.53 -31.43 16.65
N GLY A 433 -43.41 -32.43 15.77
CA GLY A 433 -42.36 -32.47 14.77
C GLY A 433 -42.44 -31.25 13.84
N THR A 434 -41.36 -30.47 13.82
CA THR A 434 -41.19 -29.33 12.91
C THR A 434 -39.91 -29.59 12.14
N GLN A 435 -40.02 -29.96 10.87
CA GLN A 435 -38.84 -30.19 10.04
C GLN A 435 -38.19 -28.84 9.75
N ASP A 436 -36.95 -28.67 10.19
CA ASP A 436 -36.15 -27.49 9.84
C ASP A 436 -35.68 -27.65 8.38
N GLN A 437 -36.28 -26.89 7.47
CA GLN A 437 -35.82 -26.81 6.09
C GLN A 437 -34.81 -25.67 5.96
N MET A 438 -33.58 -26.00 5.58
CA MET A 438 -32.50 -25.07 5.25
C MET A 438 -32.00 -25.37 3.84
N ALA A 439 -31.43 -24.37 3.17
CA ALA A 439 -30.71 -24.60 1.92
C ALA A 439 -29.38 -25.31 2.26
N GLY A 440 -29.36 -26.64 2.12
CA GLY A 440 -28.21 -27.51 2.44
C GLY A 440 -28.18 -27.99 3.90
N GLU A 441 -27.00 -28.42 4.37
CA GLU A 441 -26.79 -29.01 5.71
C GLU A 441 -26.51 -27.98 6.82
N GLY A 442 -26.96 -26.72 6.68
CA GLY A 442 -26.74 -25.68 7.69
C GLY A 442 -27.15 -24.26 7.27
N LEU A 443 -26.85 -23.27 8.13
CA LEU A 443 -26.95 -21.85 7.81
C LEU A 443 -25.62 -21.34 7.25
N ALA A 444 -25.68 -20.48 6.24
CA ALA A 444 -24.49 -19.80 5.72
C ALA A 444 -24.74 -18.29 5.59
N ALA A 445 -23.70 -17.51 5.80
CA ALA A 445 -23.67 -16.09 5.50
C ALA A 445 -22.45 -15.78 4.62
N ILE A 446 -22.67 -14.97 3.59
CA ILE A 446 -21.63 -14.56 2.66
C ILE A 446 -21.35 -13.09 2.91
N SER A 447 -20.08 -12.72 2.88
CA SER A 447 -19.66 -11.32 2.95
C SER A 447 -18.66 -11.00 1.86
N SER A 448 -18.80 -9.79 1.32
CA SER A 448 -17.88 -9.20 0.35
C SER A 448 -17.31 -7.91 0.92
N GLY A 449 -16.00 -7.74 0.80
CA GLY A 449 -15.35 -6.47 1.05
C GLY A 449 -14.48 -6.05 -0.13
N GLU A 450 -14.21 -4.75 -0.20
CA GLU A 450 -13.19 -4.22 -1.10
C GLU A 450 -12.21 -3.31 -0.35
N LEU A 451 -10.95 -3.45 -0.73
CA LEU A 451 -9.87 -2.52 -0.45
C LEU A 451 -9.78 -1.55 -1.62
N PHE A 452 -9.69 -0.26 -1.31
CA PHE A 452 -9.68 0.83 -2.28
C PHE A 452 -8.78 1.98 -1.82
N PHE A 453 -8.40 2.85 -2.75
CA PHE A 453 -7.59 4.03 -2.48
C PHE A 453 -8.47 5.26 -2.24
N HIS A 454 -8.29 5.94 -1.10
CA HIS A 454 -9.17 7.04 -0.68
C HIS A 454 -8.40 8.20 -0.02
N PRO A 455 -7.98 9.20 -0.80
CA PRO A 455 -7.26 10.36 -0.29
C PRO A 455 -8.08 11.19 0.72
N PRO A 456 -7.44 11.84 1.71
CA PRO A 456 -8.12 12.68 2.70
C PRO A 456 -9.01 13.79 2.11
N ASP A 457 -8.65 14.31 0.94
CA ASP A 457 -9.42 15.37 0.25
C ASP A 457 -10.76 14.86 -0.31
N ASP A 458 -10.95 13.56 -0.45
CA ASP A 458 -12.20 12.96 -0.95
C ASP A 458 -13.31 12.94 0.12
N TYR A 459 -12.95 13.00 1.40
CA TYR A 459 -13.91 13.17 2.50
C TYR A 459 -14.62 14.53 2.46
N ILE A 460 -14.01 15.54 1.84
CA ILE A 460 -14.55 16.91 1.80
C ILE A 460 -14.56 17.39 0.35
N PRO A 461 -15.64 17.14 -0.41
CA PRO A 461 -15.72 17.52 -1.83
C PRO A 461 -15.47 19.01 -2.10
N SER A 462 -15.69 19.89 -1.11
CA SER A 462 -15.41 21.33 -1.22
C SER A 462 -13.91 21.68 -1.17
N ARG A 463 -13.05 20.77 -0.70
CA ARG A 463 -11.58 20.90 -0.75
C ARG A 463 -11.00 20.42 -2.08
N ARG A 464 -11.75 19.67 -2.89
CA ARG A 464 -11.36 19.27 -4.27
C ARG A 464 -11.26 20.48 -5.19
N ARG A 465 -10.09 21.13 -5.21
CA ARG A 465 -9.73 22.11 -6.26
C ARG A 465 -8.98 21.42 -7.41
N GLY A 466 -9.66 20.54 -8.15
CA GLY A 466 -9.15 19.97 -9.41
C GLY A 466 -7.89 19.10 -9.31
N ARG A 467 -7.48 18.69 -8.11
CA ARG A 467 -6.36 17.77 -7.89
C ARG A 467 -6.94 16.40 -7.55
N TYR A 468 -6.77 15.44 -8.45
CA TYR A 468 -7.02 14.03 -8.18
C TYR A 468 -5.68 13.38 -7.89
N GLU A 469 -5.53 12.86 -6.68
CA GLU A 469 -4.40 12.00 -6.34
C GLU A 469 -4.67 10.61 -6.90
N ILE A 470 -3.73 10.10 -7.69
CA ILE A 470 -3.82 8.77 -8.30
C ILE A 470 -3.33 7.76 -7.25
N ALA A 471 -3.98 6.60 -7.21
CA ALA A 471 -3.53 5.50 -6.36
C ALA A 471 -2.05 5.19 -6.62
N SER A 472 -1.29 5.05 -5.54
CA SER A 472 0.13 4.69 -5.60
C SER A 472 0.55 4.07 -4.28
N LEU A 473 1.66 3.35 -4.30
CA LEU A 473 2.35 2.98 -3.06
C LEU A 473 3.37 4.04 -2.65
N PHE A 474 3.08 5.31 -2.87
CA PHE A 474 3.76 6.44 -2.20
C PHE A 474 2.77 7.24 -1.33
N SER A 475 1.49 6.88 -1.34
CA SER A 475 0.44 7.55 -0.58
C SER A 475 -0.29 6.52 0.30
N PRO A 476 -0.25 6.64 1.64
CA PRO A 476 -0.76 5.63 2.56
C PRO A 476 -2.27 5.82 2.82
N TYR A 477 -3.07 5.79 1.76
CA TYR A 477 -4.51 6.05 1.80
C TYR A 477 -5.35 4.83 1.39
N TRP A 478 -4.83 3.63 1.65
CA TRP A 478 -5.55 2.39 1.38
C TRP A 478 -6.51 2.09 2.52
N GLU A 479 -7.80 2.00 2.18
CA GLU A 479 -8.91 1.79 3.10
C GLU A 479 -9.73 0.56 2.70
N VAL A 480 -10.63 0.15 3.58
CA VAL A 480 -11.47 -1.04 3.42
C VAL A 480 -12.92 -0.65 3.67
N ARG A 481 -13.82 -1.23 2.88
CA ARG A 481 -15.26 -1.20 3.15
C ARG A 481 -15.93 -2.51 2.78
N LEU A 482 -17.04 -2.79 3.45
CA LEU A 482 -17.94 -3.85 3.03
C LEU A 482 -18.72 -3.41 1.80
N THR A 483 -19.00 -4.35 0.91
CA THR A 483 -19.75 -4.12 -0.32
C THR A 483 -20.86 -5.14 -0.47
N GLU A 484 -21.86 -4.79 -1.27
CA GLU A 484 -22.94 -5.71 -1.56
C GLU A 484 -22.42 -6.91 -2.38
N THR A 485 -22.69 -8.13 -1.91
CA THR A 485 -22.37 -9.34 -2.66
C THR A 485 -23.30 -9.49 -3.86
N PRO A 486 -22.77 -9.49 -5.10
CA PRO A 486 -23.56 -9.67 -6.32
C PRO A 486 -24.39 -10.96 -6.32
N SER A 487 -25.53 -10.97 -7.00
CA SER A 487 -26.43 -12.12 -7.03
C SER A 487 -25.81 -13.37 -7.65
N SER A 488 -24.93 -13.24 -8.64
CA SER A 488 -24.17 -14.36 -9.23
C SER A 488 -23.27 -15.05 -8.19
N ASN A 489 -22.68 -14.27 -7.29
CA ASN A 489 -21.88 -14.80 -6.18
C ASN A 489 -22.73 -15.49 -5.11
N ARG A 490 -23.91 -14.95 -4.80
CA ARG A 490 -24.86 -15.60 -3.88
C ARG A 490 -25.35 -16.94 -4.46
N PHE A 491 -25.64 -16.97 -5.75
CA PHE A 491 -25.98 -18.20 -6.47
C PHE A 491 -24.81 -19.20 -6.43
N MET A 492 -23.58 -18.75 -6.69
CA MET A 492 -22.40 -19.61 -6.63
C MET A 492 -22.24 -20.27 -5.26
N ALA A 493 -22.33 -19.50 -4.17
CA ALA A 493 -22.25 -20.05 -2.82
C ALA A 493 -23.37 -21.08 -2.57
N TRP A 494 -24.61 -20.77 -2.93
CA TRP A 494 -25.73 -21.70 -2.81
C TRP A 494 -25.50 -22.99 -3.62
N ALA A 495 -25.07 -22.88 -4.88
CA ALA A 495 -24.83 -24.02 -5.76
C ALA A 495 -23.67 -24.90 -5.28
N LEU A 496 -22.63 -24.31 -4.68
CA LEU A 496 -21.49 -25.04 -4.13
C LEU A 496 -21.82 -25.84 -2.86
N ARG A 497 -22.94 -25.53 -2.20
CA ARG A 497 -23.42 -26.28 -1.01
C ARG A 497 -24.24 -27.52 -1.38
N ASP A 498 -24.77 -27.60 -2.61
CA ASP A 498 -25.49 -28.77 -3.09
C ASP A 498 -24.62 -29.59 -4.07
N SER A 499 -24.03 -30.66 -3.54
CA SER A 499 -23.18 -31.57 -4.32
C SER A 499 -23.90 -32.22 -5.51
N LEU A 500 -25.24 -32.31 -5.50
CA LEU A 500 -26.04 -32.89 -6.57
C LEU A 500 -26.11 -31.97 -7.80
N LEU A 501 -26.01 -30.65 -7.60
CA LEU A 501 -26.00 -29.67 -8.69
C LEU A 501 -24.71 -29.71 -9.51
N LEU A 502 -23.60 -30.12 -8.88
CA LEU A 502 -22.28 -30.18 -9.51
C LEU A 502 -21.98 -31.54 -10.15
N SER A 503 -22.62 -32.62 -9.69
CA SER A 503 -22.36 -33.98 -10.20
C SER A 503 -22.89 -34.25 -11.62
N ASP A 504 -23.90 -33.50 -12.06
CA ASP A 504 -24.53 -33.65 -13.39
C ASP A 504 -23.94 -32.72 -14.46
N GLY A 505 -22.79 -32.09 -14.19
CA GLY A 505 -22.09 -31.21 -15.13
C GLY A 505 -22.94 -29.99 -15.56
N ALA A 506 -22.79 -29.54 -16.82
CA ALA A 506 -23.49 -28.35 -17.33
C ALA A 506 -25.03 -28.45 -17.23
N SER A 507 -25.60 -29.66 -17.28
CA SER A 507 -27.05 -29.89 -17.08
C SER A 507 -27.49 -29.71 -15.62
N GLY A 508 -26.67 -30.11 -14.65
CA GLY A 508 -26.93 -29.90 -13.22
C GLY A 508 -26.87 -28.43 -12.84
N VAL A 509 -25.86 -27.71 -13.34
CA VAL A 509 -25.72 -26.26 -13.15
C VAL A 509 -26.91 -25.51 -13.76
N ALA A 510 -27.31 -25.81 -15.00
CA ALA A 510 -28.45 -25.15 -15.64
C ALA A 510 -29.77 -25.43 -14.92
N ALA A 511 -29.99 -26.67 -14.44
CA ALA A 511 -31.16 -27.02 -13.64
C ALA A 511 -31.16 -26.31 -12.27
N GLY A 512 -29.99 -26.20 -11.63
CA GLY A 512 -29.81 -25.44 -10.38
C GLY A 512 -30.05 -23.94 -10.54
N VAL A 513 -29.56 -23.34 -11.63
CA VAL A 513 -29.85 -21.94 -11.99
C VAL A 513 -31.35 -21.74 -12.15
N GLN A 514 -32.03 -22.61 -12.89
CA GLN A 514 -33.48 -22.54 -13.08
C GLN A 514 -34.25 -22.72 -11.77
N HIS A 515 -33.81 -23.63 -10.90
CA HIS A 515 -34.43 -23.84 -9.60
C HIS A 515 -34.27 -22.62 -8.69
N TYR A 516 -33.07 -22.04 -8.62
CA TYR A 516 -32.80 -20.84 -7.84
C TYR A 516 -33.58 -19.63 -8.35
N ILE A 517 -33.63 -19.43 -9.68
CA ILE A 517 -34.44 -18.37 -10.30
C ILE A 517 -35.92 -18.58 -9.94
N GLY A 518 -36.45 -19.80 -10.09
CA GLY A 518 -37.82 -20.12 -9.73
C GLY A 518 -38.15 -19.88 -8.26
N GLU A 519 -37.24 -20.22 -7.34
CA GLU A 519 -37.43 -19.95 -5.90
C GLU A 519 -37.49 -18.44 -5.60
N ARG A 520 -36.66 -17.64 -6.29
CA ARG A 520 -36.67 -16.17 -6.15
C ARG A 520 -37.89 -15.52 -6.80
N GLU A 521 -38.39 -16.08 -7.90
CA GLU A 521 -39.65 -15.64 -8.52
C GLU A 521 -40.86 -15.96 -7.62
N GLU A 522 -40.88 -17.13 -6.97
CA GLU A 522 -41.91 -17.49 -5.99
C GLU A 522 -41.83 -16.63 -4.71
N GLU A 523 -40.63 -16.28 -4.25
CA GLU A 523 -40.43 -15.35 -3.14
C GLU A 523 -40.89 -13.94 -3.51
N LEU A 524 -40.56 -13.47 -4.70
CA LEU A 524 -41.03 -12.18 -5.23
C LEU A 524 -42.56 -12.11 -5.26
N GLN A 525 -43.22 -13.15 -5.77
CA GLN A 525 -44.67 -13.20 -5.81
C GLN A 525 -45.28 -13.20 -4.40
N ARG A 526 -44.71 -13.97 -3.47
CA ARG A 526 -45.14 -13.97 -2.07
C ARG A 526 -45.01 -12.60 -1.40
N LEU A 527 -43.94 -11.87 -1.70
CA LEU A 527 -43.74 -10.52 -1.16
C LEU A 527 -44.67 -9.48 -1.77
N LEU A 528 -44.98 -9.58 -3.08
CA LEU A 528 -46.00 -8.75 -3.72
C LEU A 528 -47.38 -8.98 -3.10
N ASP A 529 -47.78 -10.24 -2.90
CA ASP A 529 -49.05 -10.59 -2.26
C ASP A 529 -49.10 -10.08 -0.79
N LEU A 530 -47.95 -10.11 -0.09
CA LEU A 530 -47.82 -9.59 1.26
C LEU A 530 -47.91 -8.06 1.30
N GLU A 531 -47.27 -7.36 0.36
CA GLU A 531 -47.34 -5.90 0.20
C GLU A 531 -48.80 -5.46 0.02
N GLU A 532 -49.54 -6.10 -0.90
CA GLU A 532 -50.95 -5.82 -1.14
C GLU A 532 -51.82 -6.04 0.12
N SER A 533 -51.53 -7.12 0.85
CA SER A 533 -52.20 -7.43 2.12
C SER A 533 -51.91 -6.38 3.20
N LEU A 534 -50.65 -5.94 3.34
CA LEU A 534 -50.25 -4.92 4.30
C LEU A 534 -50.86 -3.56 3.97
N GLN A 535 -50.86 -3.15 2.70
CA GLN A 535 -51.51 -1.91 2.25
C GLN A 535 -53.02 -1.93 2.53
N THR A 536 -53.67 -3.07 2.34
CA THR A 536 -55.10 -3.26 2.67
C THR A 536 -55.35 -3.16 4.19
N GLN A 537 -54.45 -3.70 5.01
CA GLN A 537 -54.56 -3.59 6.48
C GLN A 537 -54.29 -2.18 7.00
N ILE A 538 -53.35 -1.44 6.40
CA ILE A 538 -53.06 -0.04 6.73
C ILE A 538 -54.27 0.85 6.43
N SER A 539 -54.90 0.66 5.27
CA SER A 539 -56.07 1.46 4.86
C SER A 539 -57.34 1.19 5.69
N SER A 540 -57.43 0.03 6.35
CA SER A 540 -58.57 -0.37 7.17
C SER A 540 -58.36 -0.19 8.68
N THR A 541 -57.13 0.05 9.13
CA THR A 541 -56.79 0.25 10.55
C THR A 541 -57.04 1.70 10.98
N THR A 542 -57.78 1.88 12.08
CA THR A 542 -58.04 3.19 12.71
C THR A 542 -57.19 3.47 13.95
N ASP A 543 -56.41 2.48 14.40
CA ASP A 543 -55.49 2.59 15.54
C ASP A 543 -54.13 3.11 15.06
N GLU A 544 -53.67 4.24 15.62
CA GLU A 544 -52.42 4.89 15.22
C GLU A 544 -51.17 4.05 15.55
N GLU A 545 -51.16 3.32 16.66
CA GLU A 545 -50.01 2.53 17.08
C GLU A 545 -49.88 1.28 16.19
N ARG A 546 -51.01 0.62 15.94
CA ARG A 546 -51.04 -0.54 15.04
C ARG A 546 -50.73 -0.17 13.59
N ARG A 547 -51.15 1.01 13.15
CA ARG A 547 -50.84 1.53 11.81
C ARG A 547 -49.36 1.78 11.63
N ALA A 548 -48.69 2.40 12.62
CA ALA A 548 -47.24 2.63 12.57
C ALA A 548 -46.43 1.32 12.50
N GLU A 549 -46.89 0.26 13.18
CA GLU A 549 -46.25 -1.06 13.10
C GLU A 549 -46.40 -1.69 11.69
N LEU A 550 -47.59 -1.62 11.11
CA LEU A 550 -47.85 -2.10 9.74
C LEU A 550 -47.06 -1.32 8.69
N GLU A 551 -46.92 0.00 8.86
CA GLU A 551 -46.11 0.86 7.98
C GLU A 551 -44.62 0.48 8.05
N ASN A 552 -44.08 0.16 9.23
CA ASN A 552 -42.72 -0.36 9.36
C ASN A 552 -42.52 -1.74 8.71
N GLN A 553 -43.52 -2.63 8.82
CA GLN A 553 -43.48 -3.92 8.13
C GLN A 553 -43.49 -3.73 6.61
N LEU A 554 -44.32 -2.81 6.10
CA LEU A 554 -44.39 -2.48 4.68
C LEU A 554 -43.04 -1.94 4.16
N ILE A 555 -42.38 -1.04 4.90
CA ILE A 555 -41.04 -0.54 4.53
C ILE A 555 -40.02 -1.68 4.38
N ASN A 556 -40.08 -2.68 5.27
CA ASN A 556 -39.17 -3.82 5.23
C ASN A 556 -39.47 -4.73 4.03
N VAL A 557 -40.76 -4.95 3.72
CA VAL A 557 -41.20 -5.69 2.53
C VAL A 557 -40.82 -4.96 1.23
N ASP A 558 -41.03 -3.64 1.14
CA ASP A 558 -40.62 -2.80 0.01
C ASP A 558 -39.10 -2.86 -0.24
N SER A 559 -38.31 -2.86 0.83
CA SER A 559 -36.85 -3.01 0.74
C SER A 559 -36.47 -4.36 0.13
N GLN A 560 -37.14 -5.45 0.52
CA GLN A 560 -36.90 -6.79 -0.03
C GLN A 560 -37.38 -6.90 -1.48
N LEU A 561 -38.53 -6.31 -1.81
CA LEU A 561 -39.06 -6.22 -3.17
C LEU A 561 -38.10 -5.47 -4.10
N THR A 562 -37.59 -4.32 -3.66
CA THR A 562 -36.62 -3.53 -4.43
C THR A 562 -35.34 -4.33 -4.70
N GLN A 563 -34.86 -5.10 -3.71
CA GLN A 563 -33.71 -5.99 -3.90
C GLN A 563 -34.01 -7.10 -4.93
N LEU A 564 -35.17 -7.75 -4.86
CA LEU A 564 -35.54 -8.83 -5.77
C LEU A 564 -35.80 -8.34 -7.21
N GLN A 565 -36.46 -7.19 -7.38
CA GLN A 565 -36.77 -6.61 -8.68
C GLN A 565 -35.53 -6.10 -9.43
N ASN A 566 -34.52 -5.63 -8.70
CA ASN A 566 -33.26 -5.18 -9.30
C ASN A 566 -32.33 -6.33 -9.71
N MET A 567 -32.64 -7.58 -9.35
CA MET A 567 -31.87 -8.75 -9.78
C MET A 567 -32.22 -9.15 -11.22
N HIS A 568 -31.34 -8.81 -12.16
CA HIS A 568 -31.47 -9.24 -13.56
C HIS A 568 -31.01 -10.70 -13.72
N TYR A 569 -31.92 -11.65 -13.55
CA TYR A 569 -31.63 -13.08 -13.70
C TYR A 569 -31.59 -13.49 -15.18
N SER A 570 -30.46 -13.25 -15.83
CA SER A 570 -30.16 -13.89 -17.12
C SER A 570 -29.47 -15.23 -16.85
N THR A 571 -30.08 -16.33 -17.30
CA THR A 571 -29.54 -17.69 -17.19
C THR A 571 -28.15 -17.81 -17.81
N ASP A 572 -27.89 -17.09 -18.90
CA ASP A 572 -26.63 -17.12 -19.63
C ASP A 572 -25.51 -16.38 -18.88
N LEU A 573 -25.83 -15.24 -18.25
CA LEU A 573 -24.88 -14.44 -17.48
C LEU A 573 -24.45 -15.15 -16.19
N VAL A 574 -25.40 -15.77 -15.47
CA VAL A 574 -25.11 -16.50 -14.23
C VAL A 574 -24.28 -17.75 -14.53
N ALA A 575 -24.58 -18.48 -15.61
CA ALA A 575 -23.81 -19.65 -16.01
C ALA A 575 -22.38 -19.29 -16.45
N SER A 576 -22.18 -18.18 -17.19
CA SER A 576 -20.85 -17.73 -17.59
C SER A 576 -20.02 -17.25 -16.40
N ASP A 577 -20.60 -16.46 -15.50
CA ASP A 577 -19.93 -15.96 -14.29
C ASP A 577 -19.54 -17.11 -13.35
N LEU A 578 -20.42 -18.11 -13.20
CA LEU A 578 -20.14 -19.29 -12.41
C LEU A 578 -19.02 -20.12 -13.02
N GLN A 579 -19.07 -20.38 -14.34
CA GLN A 579 -18.03 -21.16 -15.02
C GLN A 579 -16.68 -20.44 -14.98
N GLN A 580 -16.68 -19.11 -15.11
CA GLN A 580 -15.48 -18.29 -14.94
C GLN A 580 -14.98 -18.30 -13.50
N GLY A 581 -15.86 -18.13 -12.51
CA GLY A 581 -15.52 -18.16 -11.08
C GLY A 581 -14.97 -19.51 -10.63
N ILE A 582 -15.56 -20.62 -11.07
CA ILE A 582 -15.10 -21.98 -10.80
C ILE A 582 -13.80 -22.28 -11.55
N SER A 583 -13.66 -21.92 -12.83
CA SER A 583 -12.42 -22.17 -13.57
C SER A 583 -11.24 -21.38 -13.01
N GLN A 584 -11.46 -20.12 -12.64
CA GLN A 584 -10.48 -19.31 -11.93
C GLN A 584 -10.21 -19.90 -10.54
N GLY A 585 -11.23 -20.26 -9.77
CA GLY A 585 -11.10 -20.83 -8.42
C GLY A 585 -10.38 -22.18 -8.38
N VAL A 586 -10.76 -23.13 -9.22
CA VAL A 586 -10.21 -24.51 -9.26
C VAL A 586 -8.80 -24.55 -9.81
N SER A 587 -8.50 -23.78 -10.87
CA SER A 587 -7.10 -23.63 -11.33
C SER A 587 -6.23 -22.96 -10.26
N THR A 588 -6.82 -22.05 -9.48
CA THR A 588 -6.12 -21.32 -8.42
C THR A 588 -5.92 -22.18 -7.19
N VAL A 589 -6.87 -22.99 -6.70
CA VAL A 589 -6.64 -23.93 -5.57
C VAL A 589 -5.57 -24.97 -5.92
N ALA A 590 -5.47 -25.34 -7.20
CA ALA A 590 -4.39 -26.21 -7.70
C ALA A 590 -3.02 -25.50 -7.80
N GLN A 591 -2.98 -24.16 -7.92
CA GLN A 591 -1.75 -23.35 -8.03
C GLN A 591 -1.33 -22.67 -6.72
N THR A 592 -2.27 -22.23 -5.88
CA THR A 592 -2.07 -21.73 -4.52
C THR A 592 -1.78 -22.92 -3.63
N GLN A 593 -0.56 -23.42 -3.71
CA GLN A 593 0.02 -24.14 -2.59
C GLN A 593 0.15 -23.13 -1.45
N ILE A 594 -0.91 -22.94 -0.66
CA ILE A 594 -0.84 -22.21 0.62
C ILE A 594 0.35 -22.75 1.43
N GLY A 595 0.58 -24.07 1.38
CA GLY A 595 1.78 -24.70 1.94
C GLY A 595 3.12 -24.36 1.28
N GLN A 596 3.19 -23.80 0.07
CA GLN A 596 4.44 -23.23 -0.48
C GLN A 596 4.72 -21.86 0.13
N TYR A 597 3.71 -21.00 0.29
CA TYR A 597 3.88 -19.69 0.90
C TYR A 597 4.06 -19.78 2.41
N GLU A 598 3.41 -20.70 3.10
CA GLU A 598 3.69 -21.03 4.51
C GLU A 598 5.13 -21.53 4.66
N ARG A 599 5.58 -22.46 3.80
CA ARG A 599 7.00 -22.87 3.80
C ARG A 599 7.94 -21.73 3.45
N MET A 600 7.56 -20.86 2.53
CA MET A 600 8.35 -19.68 2.15
C MET A 600 8.43 -18.71 3.32
N LEU A 601 7.34 -18.48 4.05
CA LEU A 601 7.29 -17.64 5.25
C LEU A 601 8.00 -18.27 6.43
N GLU A 602 7.92 -19.58 6.63
CA GLU A 602 8.72 -20.29 7.64
C GLU A 602 10.20 -20.21 7.29
N GLN A 603 10.56 -20.38 6.02
CA GLN A 603 11.92 -20.25 5.54
C GLN A 603 12.42 -18.80 5.64
N TYR A 604 11.61 -17.80 5.29
CA TYR A 604 11.92 -16.38 5.49
C TYR A 604 12.01 -16.05 6.98
N ALA A 605 11.10 -16.51 7.82
CA ALA A 605 11.13 -16.27 9.26
C ALA A 605 12.35 -16.93 9.91
N GLN A 606 12.77 -18.11 9.46
CA GLN A 606 13.96 -18.82 9.97
C GLN A 606 15.29 -18.30 9.40
N GLN A 607 15.38 -17.99 8.10
CA GLN A 607 16.63 -17.54 7.47
C GLN A 607 16.83 -16.02 7.54
N GLN A 608 15.75 -15.25 7.48
CA GLN A 608 15.79 -13.79 7.40
C GLN A 608 15.22 -13.13 8.66
N GLY A 609 14.42 -13.81 9.48
CA GLY A 609 13.94 -13.25 10.75
C GLY A 609 15.06 -13.09 11.79
N GLU A 610 15.92 -14.10 11.95
CA GLU A 610 17.14 -13.99 12.76
C GLU A 610 18.11 -13.00 12.12
N ALA A 611 18.38 -13.11 10.81
CA ALA A 611 19.26 -12.16 10.14
C ALA A 611 18.75 -10.71 10.16
N TYR A 612 17.43 -10.46 10.16
CA TYR A 612 16.85 -9.11 10.23
C TYR A 612 16.92 -8.53 11.64
N VAL A 613 16.71 -9.37 12.68
CA VAL A 613 16.86 -8.94 14.08
C VAL A 613 18.33 -8.72 14.39
N ASP A 614 19.21 -9.65 14.00
CA ASP A 614 20.66 -9.53 14.16
C ASP A 614 21.21 -8.38 13.32
N GLN A 615 20.76 -8.17 12.07
CA GLN A 615 21.15 -7.00 11.26
C GLN A 615 20.63 -5.69 11.87
N PHE A 616 19.44 -5.68 12.45
CA PHE A 616 18.92 -4.48 13.11
C PHE A 616 19.66 -4.20 14.43
N GLU A 617 20.03 -5.23 15.19
CA GLU A 617 20.69 -5.13 16.51
C GLU A 617 22.21 -4.92 16.36
N ASP A 618 22.93 -5.77 15.63
CA ASP A 618 24.39 -5.71 15.44
C ASP A 618 24.83 -4.74 14.33
N GLU A 619 24.05 -4.53 13.26
CA GLU A 619 24.48 -3.65 12.15
C GLU A 619 23.89 -2.25 12.30
N ILE A 620 22.58 -2.09 12.52
CA ILE A 620 21.98 -0.74 12.61
C ILE A 620 22.16 -0.13 13.99
N VAL A 621 21.77 -0.80 15.08
CA VAL A 621 21.80 -0.19 16.42
C VAL A 621 23.24 0.04 16.88
N ASP A 622 24.14 -0.91 16.69
CA ASP A 622 25.55 -0.74 17.06
C ASP A 622 26.28 0.24 16.13
N GLN A 623 26.08 0.25 14.79
CA GLN A 623 26.66 1.31 13.94
C GLN A 623 26.11 2.69 14.30
N VAL A 624 24.79 2.82 14.49
CA VAL A 624 24.14 4.09 14.85
C VAL A 624 24.53 4.55 16.25
N THR A 625 24.96 3.68 17.15
CA THR A 625 25.35 4.10 18.50
C THR A 625 26.85 4.37 18.56
N ASP A 626 27.69 3.43 18.12
CA ASP A 626 29.14 3.52 18.26
C ASP A 626 29.78 4.41 17.19
N GLN A 627 29.44 4.25 15.90
CA GLN A 627 30.03 5.10 14.85
C GLN A 627 29.54 6.54 14.97
N LEU A 628 28.30 6.72 15.40
CA LEU A 628 27.67 8.01 15.52
C LEU A 628 28.21 8.76 16.74
N GLN A 629 28.42 8.07 17.86
CA GLN A 629 29.12 8.63 19.02
C GLN A 629 30.59 8.94 18.69
N GLN A 630 31.30 8.03 18.03
CA GLN A 630 32.70 8.22 17.67
C GLN A 630 32.88 9.35 16.65
N ALA A 631 32.08 9.40 15.58
CA ALA A 631 32.13 10.49 14.60
C ALA A 631 31.78 11.85 15.23
N LEU A 632 30.85 11.88 16.20
CA LEU A 632 30.54 13.10 16.92
C LEU A 632 31.66 13.50 17.89
N GLU A 633 32.28 12.53 18.58
CA GLU A 633 33.43 12.75 19.46
C GLU A 633 34.65 13.24 18.67
N ASP A 634 34.98 12.58 17.56
CA ASP A 634 36.07 12.96 16.64
C ASP A 634 35.80 14.35 16.04
N ALA A 635 34.58 14.62 15.59
CA ALA A 635 34.21 15.95 15.09
C ALA A 635 34.31 17.04 16.17
N VAL A 636 33.99 16.72 17.43
CA VAL A 636 34.10 17.65 18.56
C VAL A 636 35.55 17.84 18.99
N GLU A 637 36.37 16.79 18.99
CA GLU A 637 37.80 16.83 19.33
C GLU A 637 38.58 17.61 18.27
N GLU A 638 38.34 17.34 16.98
CA GLU A 638 38.98 18.03 15.86
C GLU A 638 38.57 19.52 15.80
N ALA A 639 37.29 19.82 16.07
CA ALA A 639 36.85 21.21 16.23
C ALA A 639 37.46 21.90 17.47
N ALA A 640 37.67 21.18 18.57
CA ALA A 640 38.28 21.72 19.78
C ALA A 640 39.79 21.96 19.63
N GLU A 641 40.54 21.04 19.03
CA GLU A 641 41.98 21.18 18.76
C GLU A 641 42.26 22.32 17.79
N SER A 642 41.49 22.44 16.72
CA SER A 642 41.66 23.50 15.73
C SER A 642 41.19 24.88 16.26
N ALA A 643 40.17 24.94 17.13
CA ALA A 643 39.83 26.18 17.83
C ALA A 643 40.98 26.67 18.72
N ILE A 644 41.71 25.77 19.40
CA ILE A 644 42.88 26.10 20.23
C ILE A 644 44.03 26.67 19.38
N ILE A 645 44.22 26.17 18.15
CA ILE A 645 45.24 26.66 17.20
C ILE A 645 44.86 28.04 16.62
N SER A 646 43.57 28.34 16.42
CA SER A 646 43.11 29.65 15.93
C SER A 646 43.26 30.81 16.95
N PHE A 647 43.44 30.49 18.23
CA PHE A 647 43.58 31.46 19.34
C PHE A 647 45.03 31.67 19.81
N LEU A 648 46.01 30.91 19.29
CA LEU A 648 47.45 31.06 19.54
C LEU A 648 48.13 31.71 18.34
#